data_AF-A0A844QCX4-F1
#
_entry.id   AF-A0A844QCX4-F1
#
_cell.length_a   1.000
_cell.length_b   1.000
_cell.length_c   1.000
_cell.angle_alpha   90.00
_cell.angle_beta   90.00
_cell.angle_gamma   90.00
#
_symmetry.space_group_name_H-M   'P 1'
#
loop_
_entity.id
_entity.type
_entity.pdbx_description
1 polymer ?
#
loop_
_entity_poly.entity_id
_entity_poly.type
_entity_poly.pdbx_seq_one_letter_code
_entity_poly.pdbx_strand_id
1 'polypeptide(L)'
;MAMRRCVKALGMIAVATLFAPVAMATAAERVALIIGNNAYENMSALNNPVGDATRLAETLMTNGFDVMSCDGAKPGCFDLDRGSLEDALEDFEDMADGAAVALVFYAGHGMQTAEGNVLAPTDMELSCGTWKARREVLLDDVLEAMEGADQKIVILDACRNDPFKAQQCLDRGARPLSFDSFAVPDSASRFLLITSTRAGQLAQDGLPGTHSPFAEALFHWMENEPTAPFAQMLDRVSKRVIERTTAANFTQIPEILIRGGAPEACLAGDRCSNDPQAVALRVEVEKLRQENARNQELAEIGAAYVRSAGLDGQQDLTQEERQRILDGISKAGKALIKRNDNRAERALALLREGNETAAEELFTEVLETKATQARAAAEIETAQRVEAAEAARHIASLAWPKDVGKAARFFGQAAELQPEDIQTWMNFAYTSRDSGSTAQALRAFREASTRARDDGQISNRIWAAFGQGDITKAQGRLDRALDFYKAAATISQEHVDKNPDDLHAIRNHSVAFERIGNVLLNIGDLAGALEAFERRLDAAVQIADIEPDNTLFQRDLGVAWGKVGDVLKSQGNLARALAAFNAGAEPVNRLAASNANNTEWQSDLAYSATRIGSVLFSQGHLVEALEAFGRALSIREDLAAGDPNNMNWRFDVNGSLWNVADVEVSMGRLASAVEKLERSRDILLEMVASDPDNAVWRRDYSVVFNRIGDIRVSQGNLAAALRAFSTAEKIISSLSRAYPDNLVWKRDWSLSHEKIGDVLVAQGNLAGALNAYSQRAEMARELAEKDPLNVTWKRDLSTAHERIGRIRAATGDLEGALEAHEASLVIREELVEKDPQNAGWRFDLYAGLWYVADAEIYLGRLAPAREKLERAHTIIKELADSNARNAIWQRDVTVALGRLADIMLQQGKYDEALKTLNDSRETTVGLIETDSQNTIWLRDLAIADEKIGDAQFSLGNLDASLESYRKRMEIAERLVATDEQNRAWLRDLSLSHEKIGKVLIAQQKMDDALAHQRDSLEIRQKLAASDPLNVTWKRDVAIAHEKIGDVYYEQQKYADAMAEYRARAAIIEGLANSDPANPDWQRDVAVSHAKFSLIYRAESEPSKAIEHLREGHRIMSELVEKHPDWSVWQNDVAWFAGQIEELRN
;
A
#
# COMPACT_ATOMS: atom_id res chain seq x y z
N MET A 1 -67.18 61.40 -2.92
CA MET A 1 -68.04 62.49 -3.44
C MET A 1 -67.14 63.62 -3.93
N ALA A 2 -67.32 63.99 -5.20
CA ALA A 2 -66.87 65.17 -5.99
C ALA A 2 -65.72 66.06 -5.46
N MET A 3 -64.56 66.13 -6.12
CA MET A 3 -64.20 66.94 -7.32
C MET A 3 -64.07 68.48 -7.11
N ARG A 4 -62.80 68.94 -7.12
CA ARG A 4 -62.17 70.05 -7.88
C ARG A 4 -62.81 71.46 -7.95
N ARG A 5 -61.97 72.49 -7.73
CA ARG A 5 -61.48 73.53 -8.69
C ARG A 5 -60.92 74.75 -7.89
N CYS A 6 -59.65 75.17 -8.06
CA CYS A 6 -59.08 76.12 -9.06
C CYS A 6 -59.73 77.53 -8.99
N VAL A 7 -59.06 78.70 -9.00
CA VAL A 7 -57.77 79.13 -9.59
C VAL A 7 -57.51 80.65 -9.31
N LYS A 8 -56.22 81.06 -9.15
CA LYS A 8 -55.52 82.36 -9.50
C LYS A 8 -56.01 83.72 -8.90
N ALA A 9 -55.23 84.81 -8.69
CA ALA A 9 -53.85 85.24 -9.02
C ALA A 9 -53.50 86.65 -8.42
N LEU A 10 -52.19 86.94 -8.26
CA LEU A 10 -51.41 88.24 -8.25
C LEU A 10 -51.72 89.35 -7.19
N GLY A 11 -50.78 90.14 -6.61
CA GLY A 11 -49.32 90.36 -6.73
C GLY A 11 -48.79 91.55 -5.86
N MET A 12 -47.45 91.80 -5.83
CA MET A 12 -46.60 92.87 -5.17
C MET A 12 -46.22 92.70 -3.66
N ILE A 13 -44.97 92.36 -3.24
CA ILE A 13 -43.63 93.07 -3.12
C ILE A 13 -43.66 94.20 -2.04
N ALA A 14 -42.84 94.33 -0.99
CA ALA A 14 -41.68 93.64 -0.38
C ALA A 14 -41.43 94.15 1.08
N VAL A 15 -40.53 93.47 1.82
CA VAL A 15 -39.59 93.89 2.90
C VAL A 15 -39.61 93.02 4.20
N ALA A 16 -38.69 92.04 4.19
CA ALA A 16 -37.70 91.57 5.18
C ALA A 16 -38.02 91.40 6.69
N THR A 17 -37.90 90.18 7.25
CA THR A 17 -36.70 89.62 7.95
C THR A 17 -36.99 88.25 8.62
N LEU A 18 -35.92 87.42 8.70
CA LEU A 18 -35.69 86.20 9.51
C LEU A 18 -36.30 84.85 9.07
N PHE A 19 -35.62 84.20 8.11
CA PHE A 19 -35.30 82.76 8.19
C PHE A 19 -33.86 82.58 7.70
N ALA A 20 -32.96 82.14 8.59
CA ALA A 20 -31.63 81.70 8.21
C ALA A 20 -31.73 80.30 7.57
N PRO A 21 -31.16 80.07 6.38
CA PRO A 21 -30.96 78.72 5.89
C PRO A 21 -29.74 78.12 6.62
N VAL A 22 -29.95 76.97 7.25
CA VAL A 22 -28.87 76.09 7.68
C VAL A 22 -28.17 75.62 6.40
N ALA A 23 -26.98 76.13 6.14
CA ALA A 23 -26.08 75.51 5.18
C ALA A 23 -25.70 74.13 5.73
N MET A 24 -26.17 73.06 5.09
CA MET A 24 -25.55 71.75 5.24
C MET A 24 -24.14 71.88 4.68
N ALA A 25 -23.14 71.82 5.55
CA ALA A 25 -21.77 71.64 5.15
C ALA A 25 -21.67 70.26 4.48
N THR A 26 -21.37 70.24 3.18
CA THR A 26 -20.99 69.03 2.45
C THR A 26 -19.70 68.51 3.06
N ALA A 27 -19.71 67.27 3.58
CA ALA A 27 -18.50 66.59 3.99
C ALA A 27 -17.55 66.54 2.79
N ALA A 28 -16.26 66.81 2.99
CA ALA A 28 -15.30 66.78 1.90
C ALA A 28 -15.21 65.34 1.35
N GLU A 29 -15.44 65.17 0.04
CA GLU A 29 -15.58 63.85 -0.58
C GLU A 29 -14.24 63.09 -0.55
N ARG A 30 -14.30 61.81 -0.17
CA ARG A 30 -13.16 60.90 -0.08
C ARG A 30 -13.44 59.74 -1.01
N VAL A 31 -12.67 59.58 -2.07
CA VAL A 31 -12.96 58.62 -3.13
C VAL A 31 -11.89 57.54 -3.20
N ALA A 32 -12.26 56.34 -3.63
CA ALA A 32 -11.30 55.26 -3.82
C ALA A 32 -11.59 54.36 -5.02
N LEU A 33 -10.53 54.03 -5.77
CA LEU A 33 -10.52 53.03 -6.83
C LEU A 33 -9.70 51.82 -6.35
N ILE A 34 -10.36 50.68 -6.25
CA ILE A 34 -9.79 49.46 -5.66
C ILE A 34 -9.83 48.35 -6.70
N ILE A 35 -8.65 47.99 -7.23
CA ILE A 35 -8.50 47.06 -8.34
C ILE A 35 -7.85 45.75 -7.86
N GLY A 36 -8.44 44.61 -8.22
CA GLY A 36 -7.86 43.29 -7.97
C GLY A 36 -7.95 42.39 -9.18
N ASN A 37 -6.81 41.95 -9.72
CA ASN A 37 -6.74 41.11 -10.92
C ASN A 37 -6.11 39.74 -10.61
N ASN A 38 -6.92 38.68 -10.68
CA ASN A 38 -6.56 37.27 -10.52
C ASN A 38 -6.41 36.54 -11.87
N ALA A 39 -7.39 36.74 -12.76
CA ALA A 39 -7.69 35.87 -13.90
C ALA A 39 -6.99 36.30 -15.20
N TYR A 40 -5.65 36.31 -15.21
CA TYR A 40 -4.87 36.64 -16.41
C TYR A 40 -5.00 35.58 -17.50
N GLU A 41 -5.22 36.00 -18.75
CA GLU A 41 -5.39 35.12 -19.91
C GLU A 41 -4.05 34.56 -20.41
N ASN A 42 -3.02 35.41 -20.47
CA ASN A 42 -1.73 35.11 -21.11
C ASN A 42 -0.56 35.05 -20.12
N MET A 43 -0.84 35.10 -18.82
CA MET A 43 0.14 35.09 -17.74
C MET A 43 -0.33 34.15 -16.61
N SER A 44 0.56 33.82 -15.67
CA SER A 44 0.19 33.02 -14.51
C SER A 44 -0.89 33.73 -13.67
N ALA A 45 -2.01 33.04 -13.44
CA ALA A 45 -3.07 33.51 -12.56
C ALA A 45 -2.58 33.70 -11.11
N LEU A 46 -3.18 34.66 -10.42
CA LEU A 46 -2.97 34.92 -8.99
C LEU A 46 -4.20 34.50 -8.20
N ASN A 47 -4.01 34.10 -6.94
CA ASN A 47 -5.09 33.51 -6.14
C ASN A 47 -5.85 34.54 -5.32
N ASN A 48 -5.15 35.55 -4.78
CA ASN A 48 -5.66 36.41 -3.72
C ASN A 48 -5.96 37.88 -4.06
N PRO A 49 -5.48 38.50 -5.17
CA PRO A 49 -5.70 39.93 -5.45
C PRO A 49 -7.15 40.41 -5.39
N VAL A 50 -8.10 39.66 -5.97
CA VAL A 50 -9.53 39.97 -5.90
C VAL A 50 -10.03 39.94 -4.45
N GLY A 51 -9.56 38.98 -3.64
CA GLY A 51 -9.91 38.87 -2.22
C GLY A 51 -9.35 40.03 -1.39
N ASP A 52 -8.11 40.43 -1.63
CA ASP A 52 -7.46 41.57 -0.99
C ASP A 52 -8.15 42.89 -1.34
N ALA A 53 -8.43 43.10 -2.63
CA ALA A 53 -9.17 44.24 -3.12
C ALA A 53 -10.60 44.30 -2.54
N THR A 54 -11.31 43.17 -2.48
CA THR A 54 -12.68 43.11 -1.93
C THR A 54 -12.69 43.54 -0.46
N ARG A 55 -11.81 42.98 0.38
CA ARG A 55 -11.76 43.33 1.81
C ARG A 55 -11.38 44.79 2.03
N LEU A 56 -10.44 45.32 1.23
CA LEU A 56 -10.07 46.73 1.33
C LEU A 56 -11.22 47.66 0.92
N ALA A 57 -11.90 47.35 -0.18
CA ALA A 57 -13.05 48.10 -0.66
C ALA A 57 -14.15 48.19 0.40
N GLU A 58 -14.51 47.05 1.01
CA GLU A 58 -15.49 47.00 2.11
C GLU A 58 -15.04 47.81 3.33
N THR A 59 -13.76 47.74 3.68
CA THR A 59 -13.18 48.46 4.82
C THR A 59 -13.22 49.97 4.61
N LEU A 60 -12.84 50.45 3.41
CA LEU A 60 -12.85 51.87 3.07
C LEU A 60 -14.28 52.41 2.98
N MET A 61 -15.19 51.66 2.34
CA MET A 61 -16.61 52.03 2.22
C MET A 61 -17.26 52.17 3.61
N THR A 62 -17.00 51.22 4.51
CA THR A 62 -17.53 51.28 5.91
C THR A 62 -16.96 52.46 6.70
N ASN A 63 -15.84 53.04 6.27
CA ASN A 63 -15.17 54.17 6.90
C ASN A 63 -15.33 55.50 6.11
N GLY A 64 -16.36 55.58 5.26
CA GLY A 64 -16.79 56.83 4.64
C GLY A 64 -15.98 57.27 3.43
N PHE A 65 -15.33 56.34 2.73
CA PHE A 65 -14.93 56.55 1.35
C PHE A 65 -16.08 56.18 0.41
N ASP A 66 -16.23 56.93 -0.67
CA ASP A 66 -17.00 56.52 -1.84
C ASP A 66 -16.11 55.62 -2.71
N VAL A 67 -16.39 54.33 -2.71
CA VAL A 67 -15.57 53.31 -3.38
C VAL A 67 -16.21 52.94 -4.71
N MET A 68 -15.49 53.16 -5.80
CA MET A 68 -15.95 52.90 -7.16
C MET A 68 -16.34 51.43 -7.35
N SER A 69 -17.42 51.17 -8.10
CA SER A 69 -17.92 49.84 -8.47
C SER A 69 -17.98 49.72 -9.99
N CYS A 70 -17.10 48.91 -10.59
CA CYS A 70 -17.06 48.77 -12.05
C CYS A 70 -18.17 47.86 -12.60
N ASP A 71 -18.73 46.95 -11.79
CA ASP A 71 -19.81 46.05 -12.20
C ASP A 71 -21.21 46.51 -11.71
N GLY A 72 -21.26 47.60 -10.94
CA GLY A 72 -22.48 48.14 -10.32
C GLY A 72 -23.10 47.24 -9.24
N ALA A 73 -22.46 46.14 -8.88
CA ALA A 73 -22.97 45.13 -7.95
C ALA A 73 -22.16 45.04 -6.66
N LYS A 74 -20.83 45.23 -6.72
CA LYS A 74 -19.94 45.18 -5.55
C LYS A 74 -18.94 46.35 -5.54
N PRO A 75 -18.56 46.88 -4.37
CA PRO A 75 -17.53 47.91 -4.28
C PRO A 75 -16.17 47.32 -4.69
N GLY A 76 -15.45 48.02 -5.57
CA GLY A 76 -14.22 47.57 -6.19
C GLY A 76 -14.39 47.18 -7.66
N CYS A 77 -13.25 46.95 -8.31
CA CYS A 77 -13.14 46.60 -9.72
C CYS A 77 -12.23 45.38 -9.87
N PHE A 78 -12.74 44.32 -10.49
CA PHE A 78 -12.10 43.00 -10.43
C PHE A 78 -11.89 42.40 -11.81
N ASP A 79 -10.72 41.78 -12.00
CA ASP A 79 -10.33 41.07 -13.23
C ASP A 79 -10.50 41.92 -14.51
N LEU A 80 -10.08 43.19 -14.44
CA LEU A 80 -10.23 44.15 -15.54
C LEU A 80 -9.28 43.83 -16.71
N ASP A 81 -9.85 43.72 -17.91
CA ASP A 81 -9.09 43.82 -19.15
C ASP A 81 -8.64 45.28 -19.40
N ARG A 82 -7.81 45.51 -20.42
CA ARG A 82 -7.25 46.83 -20.67
C ARG A 82 -8.32 47.90 -20.84
N GLY A 83 -9.34 47.63 -21.66
CA GLY A 83 -10.38 48.62 -21.95
C GLY A 83 -11.16 48.97 -20.69
N SER A 84 -11.54 47.96 -19.90
CA SER A 84 -12.26 48.15 -18.64
C SER A 84 -11.42 48.87 -17.59
N LEU A 85 -10.08 48.68 -17.60
CA LEU A 85 -9.18 49.41 -16.71
C LEU A 85 -9.00 50.88 -17.13
N GLU A 86 -8.92 51.17 -18.44
CA GLU A 86 -8.90 52.55 -18.95
C GLU A 86 -10.22 53.28 -18.63
N ASP A 87 -11.37 52.64 -18.87
CA ASP A 87 -12.70 53.17 -18.53
C ASP A 87 -12.81 53.46 -17.01
N ALA A 88 -12.28 52.56 -16.17
CA ALA A 88 -12.28 52.75 -14.72
C ALA A 88 -11.43 53.93 -14.25
N LEU A 89 -10.36 54.27 -14.98
CA LEU A 89 -9.52 55.42 -14.68
C LEU A 89 -10.20 56.73 -15.09
N GLU A 90 -10.87 56.77 -16.24
CA GLU A 90 -11.64 57.94 -16.70
C GLU A 90 -12.78 58.27 -15.72
N ASP A 91 -13.57 57.26 -15.33
CA ASP A 91 -14.63 57.42 -14.33
C ASP A 91 -14.09 57.85 -12.96
N PHE A 92 -12.91 57.36 -12.57
CA PHE A 92 -12.28 57.74 -11.30
C PHE A 92 -11.70 59.15 -11.32
N GLU A 93 -11.24 59.64 -12.48
CA GLU A 93 -10.81 61.03 -12.66
C GLU A 93 -11.94 62.00 -12.33
N ASP A 94 -13.15 61.73 -12.84
CA ASP A 94 -14.36 62.49 -12.51
C ASP A 94 -14.70 62.44 -11.02
N MET A 95 -14.49 61.29 -10.35
CA MET A 95 -14.68 61.16 -8.90
C MET A 95 -13.60 61.90 -8.09
N ALA A 96 -12.38 61.99 -8.60
CA ALA A 96 -11.24 62.57 -7.91
C ALA A 96 -11.20 64.11 -8.00
N ASP A 97 -11.85 64.72 -9.00
CA ASP A 97 -11.87 66.18 -9.17
C ASP A 97 -12.52 66.89 -7.97
N GLY A 98 -11.71 67.66 -7.23
CA GLY A 98 -12.15 68.37 -6.03
C GLY A 98 -12.30 67.51 -4.76
N ALA A 99 -11.94 66.22 -4.81
CA ALA A 99 -11.97 65.33 -3.65
C ALA A 99 -10.89 65.70 -2.62
N ALA A 100 -11.21 65.57 -1.32
CA ALA A 100 -10.24 65.83 -0.26
C ALA A 100 -9.17 64.73 -0.15
N VAL A 101 -9.51 63.51 -0.55
CA VAL A 101 -8.62 62.35 -0.59
C VAL A 101 -9.02 61.46 -1.75
N ALA A 102 -8.08 61.16 -2.65
CA ALA A 102 -8.20 60.07 -3.61
C ALA A 102 -7.25 58.92 -3.19
N LEU A 103 -7.78 57.70 -3.12
CA LEU A 103 -7.01 56.50 -2.81
C LEU A 103 -7.12 55.48 -3.94
N VAL A 104 -6.00 55.07 -4.51
CA VAL A 104 -5.95 53.94 -5.46
C VAL A 104 -5.27 52.76 -4.80
N PHE A 105 -5.91 51.60 -4.84
CA PHE A 105 -5.30 50.31 -4.52
C PHE A 105 -5.29 49.43 -5.75
N TYR A 106 -4.15 48.78 -6.00
CA TYR A 106 -4.02 47.78 -7.04
C TYR A 106 -3.34 46.53 -6.50
N ALA A 107 -4.00 45.39 -6.64
CA ALA A 107 -3.41 44.07 -6.41
C ALA A 107 -3.40 43.28 -7.73
N GLY A 108 -2.23 42.73 -8.10
CA GLY A 108 -2.04 42.05 -9.37
C GLY A 108 -0.58 41.98 -9.85
N HIS A 109 -0.36 41.78 -11.15
CA HIS A 109 0.97 41.87 -11.75
C HIS A 109 1.34 43.32 -12.06
N GLY A 110 2.60 43.72 -11.81
CA GLY A 110 3.14 45.04 -12.17
C GLY A 110 4.60 44.95 -12.64
N MET A 111 5.04 45.79 -13.57
CA MET A 111 6.39 45.68 -14.17
C MET A 111 6.88 46.98 -14.82
N GLN A 112 8.20 47.13 -15.03
CA GLN A 112 8.74 48.24 -15.83
C GLN A 112 8.97 47.79 -17.27
N THR A 113 8.28 48.44 -18.22
CA THR A 113 8.49 48.27 -19.66
C THR A 113 9.40 49.37 -20.21
N ALA A 114 9.63 49.39 -21.53
CA ALA A 114 10.34 50.48 -22.18
C ALA A 114 9.57 51.81 -22.12
N GLU A 115 8.24 51.76 -22.01
CA GLU A 115 7.35 52.94 -22.00
C GLU A 115 7.13 53.50 -20.59
N GLY A 116 7.31 52.69 -19.54
CA GLY A 116 7.17 53.15 -18.16
C GLY A 116 6.87 52.04 -17.16
N ASN A 117 6.42 52.44 -15.98
CA ASN A 117 5.90 51.52 -14.96
C ASN A 117 4.47 51.15 -15.33
N VAL A 118 4.15 49.87 -15.48
CA VAL A 118 2.82 49.41 -15.93
C VAL A 118 2.14 48.54 -14.88
N LEU A 119 0.82 48.68 -14.81
CA LEU A 119 -0.09 47.75 -14.15
C LEU A 119 -0.66 46.82 -15.22
N ALA A 120 -0.76 45.52 -14.93
CA ALA A 120 -1.16 44.51 -15.90
C ALA A 120 -2.68 44.29 -15.93
N PRO A 121 -3.36 44.56 -17.05
CA PRO A 121 -4.71 44.05 -17.27
C PRO A 121 -4.74 42.53 -17.45
N THR A 122 -5.91 41.91 -17.29
CA THR A 122 -6.08 40.45 -17.42
C THR A 122 -5.77 39.94 -18.83
N ASP A 123 -5.96 40.76 -19.87
CA ASP A 123 -5.71 40.44 -21.28
C ASP A 123 -4.33 40.88 -21.79
N MET A 124 -3.42 41.30 -20.89
CA MET A 124 -2.08 41.75 -21.27
C MET A 124 -1.29 40.66 -22.00
N GLU A 125 -0.64 41.00 -23.12
CA GLU A 125 0.10 40.06 -23.95
C GLU A 125 1.62 40.26 -23.82
N LEU A 126 2.37 39.17 -23.63
CA LEU A 126 3.83 39.16 -23.62
C LEU A 126 4.40 38.43 -24.84
N SER A 127 5.32 39.06 -25.56
CA SER A 127 5.97 38.46 -26.73
C SER A 127 7.44 38.12 -26.46
N CYS A 128 7.76 36.86 -26.11
CA CYS A 128 9.16 36.42 -25.89
C CYS A 128 10.08 36.71 -27.10
N GLY A 129 9.56 36.63 -28.34
CA GLY A 129 10.36 36.83 -29.55
C GLY A 129 10.69 38.30 -29.86
N THR A 130 9.90 39.25 -29.34
CA THR A 130 10.10 40.70 -29.58
C THR A 130 10.39 41.50 -28.31
N TRP A 131 10.30 40.89 -27.14
CA TRP A 131 10.52 41.50 -25.82
C TRP A 131 9.63 42.71 -25.54
N LYS A 132 8.39 42.68 -26.05
CA LYS A 132 7.40 43.74 -25.86
C LYS A 132 6.19 43.21 -25.09
N ALA A 133 5.75 44.01 -24.12
CA ALA A 133 4.39 43.92 -23.59
C ALA A 133 3.46 44.64 -24.57
N ARG A 134 2.22 44.18 -24.67
CA ARG A 134 1.14 44.86 -25.36
C ARG A 134 -0.08 44.86 -24.45
N ARG A 135 -0.90 45.90 -24.61
CA ARG A 135 -2.10 46.11 -23.81
C ARG A 135 -1.80 46.42 -22.34
N GLU A 136 -0.70 47.11 -22.11
CA GLU A 136 -0.31 47.68 -20.82
C GLU A 136 -1.11 48.95 -20.49
N VAL A 137 -1.26 49.23 -19.19
CA VAL A 137 -1.74 50.52 -18.66
C VAL A 137 -0.63 51.12 -17.81
N LEU A 138 -0.30 52.40 -18.02
CA LEU A 138 0.81 53.04 -17.32
C LEU A 138 0.34 53.46 -15.91
N LEU A 139 1.24 53.32 -14.94
CA LEU A 139 1.01 53.87 -13.60
C LEU A 139 0.90 55.40 -13.65
N ASP A 140 1.52 56.06 -14.64
CA ASP A 140 1.37 57.49 -14.90
C ASP A 140 -0.10 57.86 -15.17
N ASP A 141 -0.84 57.03 -15.91
CA ASP A 141 -2.28 57.25 -16.20
C ASP A 141 -3.11 57.19 -14.91
N VAL A 142 -2.75 56.30 -13.97
CA VAL A 142 -3.39 56.21 -12.65
C VAL A 142 -3.14 57.48 -11.82
N LEU A 143 -1.96 58.07 -11.95
CA LEU A 143 -1.62 59.30 -11.23
C LEU A 143 -2.31 60.53 -11.83
N GLU A 144 -2.47 60.55 -13.16
CA GLU A 144 -3.23 61.58 -13.90
C GLU A 144 -4.70 61.58 -13.47
N ALA A 145 -5.31 60.39 -13.39
CA ALA A 145 -6.68 60.21 -12.88
C ALA A 145 -6.89 60.69 -11.42
N MET A 146 -5.81 60.96 -10.67
CA MET A 146 -5.91 61.49 -9.30
C MET A 146 -5.63 63.00 -9.20
N GLU A 147 -5.28 63.67 -10.30
CA GLU A 147 -4.69 65.02 -10.28
C GLU A 147 -5.54 66.04 -9.51
N GLY A 148 -6.87 65.98 -9.70
CA GLY A 148 -7.85 66.90 -9.10
C GLY A 148 -8.04 66.80 -7.58
N ALA A 149 -7.51 65.76 -6.91
CA ALA A 149 -7.70 65.56 -5.47
C ALA A 149 -6.65 66.28 -4.59
N ASP A 150 -7.03 66.75 -3.40
CA ASP A 150 -6.11 67.48 -2.49
C ASP A 150 -5.00 66.59 -1.91
N GLN A 151 -5.31 65.33 -1.58
CA GLN A 151 -4.39 64.33 -1.03
C GLN A 151 -4.49 63.04 -1.82
N LYS A 152 -3.34 62.49 -2.21
CA LYS A 152 -3.25 61.38 -3.17
C LYS A 152 -2.51 60.21 -2.53
N ILE A 153 -3.17 59.05 -2.43
CA ILE A 153 -2.63 57.84 -1.81
C ILE A 153 -2.68 56.69 -2.81
N VAL A 154 -1.54 56.13 -3.17
CA VAL A 154 -1.45 54.95 -4.03
C VAL A 154 -0.86 53.79 -3.24
N ILE A 155 -1.53 52.64 -3.26
CA ILE A 155 -1.12 51.42 -2.57
C ILE A 155 -1.03 50.31 -3.63
N LEU A 156 0.18 49.86 -3.93
CA LEU A 156 0.41 48.80 -4.91
C LEU A 156 0.80 47.51 -4.20
N ASP A 157 -0.11 46.55 -4.15
CA ASP A 157 0.16 45.18 -3.74
C ASP A 157 0.42 44.29 -4.97
N ALA A 158 1.42 44.69 -5.74
CA ALA A 158 1.76 44.04 -7.00
C ALA A 158 3.14 43.38 -6.96
N CYS A 159 3.26 42.25 -7.66
CA CYS A 159 4.58 41.65 -7.92
C CYS A 159 5.45 42.63 -8.73
N ARG A 160 6.74 42.80 -8.37
CA ARG A 160 7.72 43.64 -9.11
C ARG A 160 8.76 42.78 -9.85
N ASN A 161 8.36 41.66 -10.45
CA ASN A 161 9.27 40.71 -11.12
C ASN A 161 9.46 41.00 -12.62
N ASP A 162 10.42 40.31 -13.24
CA ASP A 162 10.58 40.28 -14.70
C ASP A 162 9.59 39.24 -15.28
N PRO A 163 8.51 39.68 -15.96
CA PRO A 163 7.48 38.80 -16.49
C PRO A 163 8.00 37.81 -17.55
N PHE A 164 9.08 38.15 -18.27
CA PHE A 164 9.66 37.25 -19.28
C PHE A 164 10.44 36.10 -18.64
N LYS A 165 10.90 36.24 -17.38
CA LYS A 165 11.48 35.13 -16.61
C LYS A 165 10.42 34.17 -16.07
N ALA A 166 9.27 34.69 -15.65
CA ALA A 166 8.16 33.86 -15.16
C ALA A 166 7.59 32.93 -16.26
N GLN A 167 7.71 33.33 -17.54
CA GLN A 167 7.32 32.56 -18.72
C GLN A 167 8.48 31.76 -19.37
N GLN A 168 9.64 31.66 -18.71
CA GLN A 168 10.83 30.94 -19.21
C GLN A 168 11.41 31.45 -20.56
N CYS A 169 11.27 32.73 -20.90
CA CYS A 169 11.96 33.29 -22.07
C CYS A 169 13.50 33.37 -21.79
N LEU A 170 14.36 32.78 -22.65
CA LEU A 170 15.83 32.72 -22.48
C LEU A 170 16.53 34.04 -22.94
N ASP A 171 17.49 34.53 -22.12
CA ASP A 171 18.43 35.66 -22.33
C ASP A 171 17.89 37.11 -22.57
N ARG A 172 17.79 37.88 -21.45
CA ARG A 172 17.65 39.36 -21.24
C ARG A 172 16.46 40.09 -21.92
N GLY A 173 15.51 40.77 -21.26
CA GLY A 173 15.12 40.99 -19.84
C GLY A 173 14.18 42.22 -19.70
N ALA A 174 13.03 42.10 -19.03
CA ALA A 174 12.28 43.27 -18.51
C ALA A 174 12.77 43.62 -17.11
N ARG A 175 12.55 44.87 -16.69
CA ARG A 175 13.04 45.35 -15.38
C ARG A 175 11.90 45.34 -14.37
N PRO A 176 12.19 45.02 -13.10
CA PRO A 176 11.31 45.34 -11.99
C PRO A 176 10.84 46.79 -12.06
N LEU A 177 9.59 47.08 -11.67
CA LEU A 177 9.14 48.45 -11.40
C LEU A 177 10.23 49.18 -10.60
N SER A 178 10.61 50.40 -10.99
CA SER A 178 11.47 51.30 -10.21
C SER A 178 10.80 52.66 -10.10
N PHE A 179 10.81 53.21 -8.89
CA PHE A 179 10.23 54.52 -8.59
C PHE A 179 11.30 55.63 -8.53
N ASP A 180 12.54 55.33 -8.97
CA ASP A 180 13.65 56.28 -8.98
C ASP A 180 13.50 57.37 -10.05
N SER A 181 12.70 57.11 -11.09
CA SER A 181 12.45 58.03 -12.21
C SER A 181 10.94 58.18 -12.44
N PHE A 182 10.29 58.99 -11.62
CA PHE A 182 8.90 59.41 -11.81
C PHE A 182 8.82 60.93 -11.80
N ALA A 183 8.08 61.52 -12.75
CA ALA A 183 7.83 62.95 -12.80
C ALA A 183 6.54 63.26 -12.03
N VAL A 184 6.59 63.24 -10.69
CA VAL A 184 5.50 63.84 -9.90
C VAL A 184 5.53 65.35 -10.18
N PRO A 185 4.45 65.97 -10.70
CA PRO A 185 4.44 67.40 -10.97
C PRO A 185 4.79 68.20 -9.71
N ASP A 186 5.58 69.27 -9.84
CA ASP A 186 5.96 70.15 -8.71
C ASP A 186 4.75 70.77 -7.99
N SER A 187 3.55 70.69 -8.58
CA SER A 187 2.25 71.11 -8.07
C SER A 187 1.50 70.08 -7.22
N ALA A 188 1.96 68.82 -7.10
CA ALA A 188 1.28 67.80 -6.32
C ALA A 188 1.44 68.04 -4.80
N SER A 189 0.42 68.61 -4.15
CA SER A 189 0.34 68.64 -2.69
C SER A 189 0.09 67.24 -2.13
N ARG A 190 0.86 66.84 -1.12
CA ARG A 190 0.60 65.68 -0.26
C ARG A 190 0.35 64.34 -0.97
N PHE A 191 1.35 63.86 -1.70
CA PHE A 191 1.35 62.55 -2.37
C PHE A 191 2.07 61.47 -1.56
N LEU A 192 1.46 60.29 -1.47
CA LEU A 192 2.06 59.07 -0.92
C LEU A 192 1.83 57.88 -1.85
N LEU A 193 2.91 57.16 -2.14
CA LEU A 193 2.87 55.84 -2.78
C LEU A 193 3.53 54.85 -1.82
N ILE A 194 2.88 53.71 -1.58
CA ILE A 194 3.52 52.54 -0.97
C ILE A 194 3.40 51.35 -1.90
N THR A 195 4.46 50.57 -1.98
CA THR A 195 4.45 49.27 -2.66
C THR A 195 4.73 48.15 -1.68
N SER A 196 4.14 46.98 -1.93
CA SER A 196 4.26 45.83 -1.04
C SER A 196 5.68 45.24 -1.01
N THR A 197 6.52 45.55 -2.00
CA THR A 197 7.95 45.19 -2.08
C THR A 197 8.82 46.31 -2.64
N ARG A 198 10.14 46.25 -2.42
CA ARG A 198 11.17 47.10 -3.05
C ARG A 198 11.48 46.66 -4.48
N ALA A 199 12.21 47.51 -5.22
CA ALA A 199 12.65 47.19 -6.58
C ALA A 199 13.41 45.85 -6.63
N GLY A 200 12.95 44.95 -7.50
CA GLY A 200 13.56 43.63 -7.73
C GLY A 200 13.10 42.49 -6.81
N GLN A 201 12.15 42.72 -5.91
CA GLN A 201 11.57 41.67 -5.04
C GLN A 201 10.22 41.14 -5.54
N LEU A 202 9.97 39.85 -5.30
CA LEU A 202 8.64 39.23 -5.44
C LEU A 202 7.80 39.54 -4.21
N ALA A 203 6.52 39.85 -4.41
CA ALA A 203 5.54 39.91 -3.33
C ALA A 203 4.97 38.50 -3.11
N GLN A 204 4.69 38.12 -1.86
CA GLN A 204 3.95 36.88 -1.62
C GLN A 204 2.46 37.15 -1.82
N ASP A 205 1.85 36.36 -2.68
CA ASP A 205 0.39 36.38 -2.89
C ASP A 205 -0.37 35.87 -1.64
N GLY A 206 0.26 34.99 -0.84
CA GLY A 206 -0.39 34.24 0.24
C GLY A 206 -0.79 32.83 -0.22
N LEU A 207 -1.30 32.01 0.70
CA LEU A 207 -1.87 30.71 0.33
C LEU A 207 -3.25 30.94 -0.32
N PRO A 208 -3.71 30.06 -1.23
CA PRO A 208 -5.05 30.18 -1.80
C PRO A 208 -6.13 30.29 -0.71
N GLY A 209 -6.94 31.35 -0.75
CA GLY A 209 -8.00 31.60 0.23
C GLY A 209 -7.56 32.37 1.48
N THR A 210 -6.34 32.92 1.49
CA THR A 210 -5.84 33.85 2.52
C THR A 210 -5.50 35.22 1.88
N HIS A 211 -5.17 36.22 2.69
CA HIS A 211 -4.70 37.52 2.18
C HIS A 211 -3.19 37.55 1.98
N SER A 212 -2.70 38.44 1.11
CA SER A 212 -1.26 38.68 1.00
C SER A 212 -0.69 39.14 2.37
N PRO A 213 0.58 38.86 2.71
CA PRO A 213 1.17 39.35 3.96
C PRO A 213 1.13 40.89 4.10
N PHE A 214 1.11 41.61 2.97
CA PHE A 214 0.99 43.06 2.95
C PHE A 214 -0.45 43.51 3.20
N ALA A 215 -1.41 42.93 2.49
CA ALA A 215 -2.84 43.20 2.68
C ALA A 215 -3.29 42.84 4.11
N GLU A 216 -2.88 41.68 4.63
CA GLU A 216 -3.18 41.27 6.01
C GLU A 216 -2.60 42.22 7.06
N ALA A 217 -1.37 42.72 6.83
CA ALA A 217 -0.78 43.74 7.70
C ALA A 217 -1.48 45.09 7.59
N LEU A 218 -1.94 45.46 6.40
CA LEU A 218 -2.73 46.67 6.15
C LEU A 218 -4.06 46.61 6.89
N PHE A 219 -4.83 45.52 6.75
CA PHE A 219 -6.11 45.32 7.43
C PHE A 219 -5.96 45.36 8.94
N HIS A 220 -4.95 44.66 9.47
CA HIS A 220 -4.66 44.65 10.90
C HIS A 220 -4.53 46.08 11.46
N TRP A 221 -3.80 46.97 10.80
CA TRP A 221 -3.61 48.33 11.31
C TRP A 221 -4.76 49.28 10.98
N MET A 222 -5.48 49.06 9.88
CA MET A 222 -6.72 49.79 9.58
C MET A 222 -7.80 49.54 10.65
N GLU A 223 -7.93 48.31 11.14
CA GLU A 223 -8.89 47.93 12.20
C GLU A 223 -8.46 48.43 13.59
N ASN A 224 -7.17 48.35 13.92
CA ASN A 224 -6.68 48.63 15.27
C ASN A 224 -6.33 50.11 15.50
N GLU A 225 -5.95 50.86 14.47
CA GLU A 225 -5.56 52.27 14.58
C GLU A 225 -6.17 53.16 13.49
N PRO A 226 -7.51 53.20 13.33
CA PRO A 226 -8.17 53.95 12.26
C PRO A 226 -7.97 55.46 12.34
N THR A 227 -7.57 56.01 13.50
CA THR A 227 -7.31 57.44 13.71
C THR A 227 -5.90 57.88 13.31
N ALA A 228 -4.97 56.96 13.04
CA ALA A 228 -3.61 57.29 12.64
C ALA A 228 -3.58 57.77 11.18
N PRO A 229 -2.86 58.86 10.84
CA PRO A 229 -2.67 59.26 9.44
C PRO A 229 -2.10 58.11 8.62
N PHE A 230 -2.54 57.95 7.37
CA PHE A 230 -2.14 56.84 6.49
C PHE A 230 -0.63 56.67 6.43
N ALA A 231 0.14 57.76 6.36
CA ALA A 231 1.60 57.70 6.36
C ALA A 231 2.19 57.01 7.61
N GLN A 232 1.61 57.22 8.79
CA GLN A 232 2.07 56.60 10.04
C GLN A 232 1.58 55.17 10.20
N MET A 233 0.37 54.89 9.69
CA MET A 233 -0.17 53.53 9.64
C MET A 233 0.69 52.65 8.73
N LEU A 234 1.08 53.15 7.56
CA LEU A 234 1.88 52.43 6.58
C LEU A 234 3.33 52.17 7.03
N ASP A 235 3.89 53.00 7.91
CA ASP A 235 5.15 52.69 8.60
C ASP A 235 4.99 51.45 9.52
N ARG A 236 3.86 51.31 10.22
CA ARG A 236 3.55 50.10 11.02
C ARG A 236 3.29 48.88 10.16
N VAL A 237 2.60 49.05 9.04
CA VAL A 237 2.43 48.00 8.02
C VAL A 237 3.79 47.52 7.55
N SER A 238 4.68 48.45 7.19
CA SER A 238 6.05 48.12 6.77
C SER A 238 6.81 47.31 7.83
N LYS A 239 6.76 47.73 9.10
CA LYS A 239 7.36 46.99 10.22
C LYS A 239 6.81 45.56 10.32
N ARG A 240 5.48 45.41 10.33
CA ARG A 240 4.82 44.11 10.50
C ARG A 240 5.09 43.16 9.35
N VAL A 241 5.09 43.66 8.11
CA VAL A 241 5.41 42.87 6.92
C VAL A 241 6.86 42.38 6.98
N ILE A 242 7.80 43.27 7.33
CA ILE A 242 9.21 42.92 7.53
C ILE A 242 9.34 41.82 8.59
N GLU A 243 8.77 42.00 9.79
CA GLU A 243 8.89 41.06 10.90
C GLU A 243 8.26 39.69 10.59
N ARG A 244 7.03 39.67 10.04
CA ARG A 244 6.32 38.42 9.75
C ARG A 244 6.96 37.63 8.62
N THR A 245 7.36 38.30 7.54
CA THR A 245 8.00 37.60 6.43
C THR A 245 9.36 37.07 6.85
N THR A 246 10.15 37.85 7.61
CA THR A 246 11.45 37.41 8.15
C THR A 246 11.31 36.16 9.03
N ALA A 247 10.29 36.12 9.90
CA ALA A 247 10.01 34.94 10.74
C ALA A 247 9.60 33.70 9.93
N ALA A 248 9.03 33.89 8.75
CA ALA A 248 8.64 32.82 7.81
C ALA A 248 9.77 32.42 6.84
N ASN A 249 11.02 32.82 7.10
CA ASN A 249 12.19 32.59 6.24
C ASN A 249 12.05 33.18 4.81
N PHE A 250 11.23 34.21 4.65
CA PHE A 250 11.11 35.02 3.44
C PHE A 250 11.39 36.49 3.81
N THR A 251 11.56 37.41 2.85
CA THR A 251 11.73 38.83 3.24
C THR A 251 11.07 39.71 2.21
N GLN A 252 9.99 40.36 2.64
CA GLN A 252 9.25 41.36 1.88
C GLN A 252 9.49 42.72 2.50
N ILE A 253 9.99 43.68 1.70
CA ILE A 253 10.36 45.01 2.18
C ILE A 253 9.47 46.05 1.48
N PRO A 254 8.41 46.56 2.13
CA PRO A 254 7.61 47.62 1.55
C PRO A 254 8.39 48.93 1.39
N GLU A 255 8.16 49.63 0.28
CA GLU A 255 8.82 50.88 -0.09
C GLU A 255 7.80 52.02 -0.11
N ILE A 256 8.12 53.14 0.55
CA ILE A 256 7.24 54.30 0.67
C ILE A 256 7.91 55.50 0.00
N LEU A 257 7.18 56.17 -0.89
CA LEU A 257 7.55 57.42 -1.54
C LEU A 257 6.59 58.53 -1.10
N ILE A 258 7.14 59.65 -0.64
CA ILE A 258 6.36 60.84 -0.26
C ILE A 258 6.89 62.05 -1.05
N ARG A 259 5.97 62.83 -1.63
CA ARG A 259 6.27 64.08 -2.37
C ARG A 259 5.25 65.16 -1.99
N GLY A 260 5.69 66.42 -1.88
CA GLY A 260 4.80 67.53 -1.52
C GLY A 260 4.24 67.50 -0.09
N GLY A 261 4.81 66.68 0.81
CA GLY A 261 4.33 66.45 2.18
C GLY A 261 3.61 65.10 2.35
N ALA A 262 3.49 64.59 3.57
CA ALA A 262 2.71 63.37 3.81
C ALA A 262 1.21 63.68 3.87
N PRO A 263 0.32 62.80 3.38
CA PRO A 263 -1.11 62.91 3.62
C PRO A 263 -1.42 62.99 5.12
N GLU A 264 -2.29 63.92 5.49
CA GLU A 264 -2.80 64.10 6.85
C GLU A 264 -4.07 63.26 7.09
N ALA A 265 -4.68 62.74 6.01
CA ALA A 265 -5.82 61.86 6.06
C ALA A 265 -5.54 60.55 6.83
N CYS A 266 -6.56 60.05 7.51
CA CYS A 266 -6.61 58.77 8.21
C CYS A 266 -7.94 58.07 7.90
N LEU A 267 -8.07 56.79 8.23
CA LEU A 267 -9.29 56.03 7.94
C LEU A 267 -10.54 56.65 8.62
N ALA A 268 -10.42 57.13 9.86
CA ALA A 268 -11.51 57.65 10.70
C ALA A 268 -12.08 59.03 10.31
N GLY A 269 -11.70 59.60 9.17
CA GLY A 269 -12.18 60.90 8.69
C GLY A 269 -11.66 62.06 9.53
N ASP A 270 -12.51 62.98 9.98
CA ASP A 270 -12.11 64.16 10.76
C ASP A 270 -11.48 63.86 12.13
N ARG A 271 -11.42 62.59 12.54
CA ARG A 271 -10.88 62.13 13.84
C ARG A 271 -9.39 61.76 13.79
N CYS A 272 -8.63 62.30 12.84
CA CYS A 272 -7.21 62.01 12.73
C CYS A 272 -6.41 62.54 13.92
N SER A 273 -5.57 61.69 14.49
CA SER A 273 -4.67 62.02 15.59
C SER A 273 -3.28 61.52 15.27
N ASN A 274 -2.31 62.43 15.30
CA ASN A 274 -0.90 62.07 15.13
C ASN A 274 -0.41 61.22 16.30
N ASP A 275 0.34 60.17 16.00
CA ASP A 275 1.06 59.37 17.00
C ASP A 275 2.39 60.07 17.38
N PRO A 276 2.60 60.38 18.67
CA PRO A 276 3.87 60.93 19.17
C PRO A 276 5.10 60.05 18.87
N GLN A 277 4.94 58.74 18.66
CA GLN A 277 6.03 57.81 18.40
C GLN A 277 6.36 57.62 16.91
N ALA A 278 5.61 58.23 16.00
CA ALA A 278 5.75 58.02 14.56
C ALA A 278 7.17 58.29 14.02
N VAL A 279 7.91 59.25 14.59
CA VAL A 279 9.30 59.54 14.17
C VAL A 279 10.25 58.42 14.60
N ALA A 280 10.10 57.90 15.82
CA ALA A 280 10.92 56.80 16.31
C ALA A 280 10.64 55.50 15.54
N LEU A 281 9.37 55.24 15.25
CA LEU A 281 8.95 54.10 14.42
C LEU A 281 9.55 54.16 13.02
N ARG A 282 9.57 55.33 12.36
CA ARG A 282 10.23 55.49 11.05
C ARG A 282 11.71 55.17 11.07
N VAL A 283 12.43 55.62 12.10
CA VAL A 283 13.86 55.30 12.27
C VAL A 283 14.06 53.80 12.47
N GLU A 284 13.18 53.16 13.25
CA GLU A 284 13.22 51.71 13.47
C GLU A 284 12.91 50.93 12.19
N VAL A 285 11.87 51.31 11.45
CA VAL A 285 11.52 50.72 10.15
C VAL A 285 12.66 50.87 9.15
N GLU A 286 13.30 52.04 9.09
CA GLU A 286 14.43 52.28 8.19
C GLU A 286 15.63 51.40 8.56
N LYS A 287 15.91 51.22 9.86
CA LYS A 287 16.93 50.28 10.31
C LYS A 287 16.59 48.84 9.92
N LEU A 288 15.35 48.41 10.13
CA LEU A 288 14.87 47.08 9.73
C LEU A 288 14.96 46.89 8.21
N ARG A 289 14.63 47.91 7.40
CA ARG A 289 14.78 47.91 5.94
C ARG A 289 16.24 47.74 5.54
N GLN A 290 17.16 48.46 6.17
CA GLN A 290 18.61 48.36 5.88
C GLN A 290 19.17 46.99 6.26
N GLU A 291 18.83 46.47 7.44
CA GLU A 291 19.24 45.15 7.89
C GLU A 291 18.71 44.05 6.96
N ASN A 292 17.45 44.15 6.54
CA ASN A 292 16.84 43.18 5.63
C ASN A 292 17.30 43.29 4.19
N ALA A 293 17.54 44.50 3.68
CA ALA A 293 18.17 44.72 2.38
C ALA A 293 19.54 44.02 2.32
N ARG A 294 20.31 44.12 3.41
CA ARG A 294 21.61 43.46 3.53
C ARG A 294 21.47 41.94 3.64
N ASN A 295 20.46 41.44 4.36
CA ASN A 295 20.17 40.00 4.44
C ASN A 295 19.79 39.40 3.07
N GLN A 296 19.05 40.15 2.26
CA GLN A 296 18.67 39.75 0.91
C GLN A 296 19.88 39.70 -0.04
N GLU A 297 20.75 40.72 0.00
CA GLU A 297 21.98 40.73 -0.81
C GLU A 297 22.82 39.47 -0.58
N LEU A 298 22.89 39.00 0.66
CA LEU A 298 23.58 37.76 1.02
C LEU A 298 22.86 36.50 0.50
N ALA A 299 21.53 36.49 0.48
CA ALA A 299 20.75 35.41 -0.11
C ALA A 299 20.93 35.37 -1.64
N GLU A 300 21.02 36.52 -2.31
CA GLU A 300 21.29 36.62 -3.75
C GLU A 300 22.70 36.14 -4.10
N ILE A 301 23.70 36.44 -3.25
CA ILE A 301 25.07 35.90 -3.38
C ILE A 301 25.05 34.38 -3.22
N GLY A 302 24.34 33.85 -2.22
CA GLY A 302 24.16 32.40 -2.04
C GLY A 302 23.47 31.74 -3.22
N ALA A 303 22.42 32.36 -3.76
CA ALA A 303 21.70 31.84 -4.92
C ALA A 303 22.58 31.90 -6.18
N ALA A 304 23.33 32.97 -6.40
CA ALA A 304 24.29 33.09 -7.50
C ALA A 304 25.39 32.03 -7.43
N TYR A 305 25.88 31.73 -6.22
CA TYR A 305 26.81 30.64 -5.97
C TYR A 305 26.21 29.29 -6.40
N VAL A 306 24.99 28.97 -5.95
CA VAL A 306 24.29 27.71 -6.32
C VAL A 306 24.18 27.56 -7.85
N ARG A 307 23.85 28.63 -8.59
CA ARG A 307 23.80 28.56 -10.06
C ARG A 307 25.18 28.39 -10.69
N SER A 308 26.15 29.19 -10.26
CA SER A 308 27.52 29.15 -10.79
C SER A 308 28.22 27.81 -10.53
N ALA A 309 27.84 27.13 -9.44
CA ALA A 309 28.32 25.82 -9.07
C ALA A 309 27.63 24.67 -9.84
N GLY A 310 26.66 24.97 -10.72
CA GLY A 310 25.94 23.97 -11.51
C GLY A 310 24.88 23.18 -10.73
N LEU A 311 24.49 23.65 -9.53
CA LEU A 311 23.60 22.95 -8.61
C LEU A 311 22.10 23.22 -8.88
N ASP A 312 21.77 24.02 -9.91
CA ASP A 312 20.39 24.35 -10.29
C ASP A 312 19.70 23.28 -11.16
N GLY A 313 20.46 22.33 -11.73
CA GLY A 313 19.94 21.32 -12.66
C GLY A 313 20.13 19.86 -12.24
N GLN A 314 20.61 19.58 -11.01
CA GLN A 314 20.82 18.20 -10.54
C GLN A 314 19.70 17.74 -9.61
N GLN A 315 19.17 16.54 -9.89
CA GLN A 315 18.12 15.84 -9.15
C GLN A 315 18.49 15.44 -7.70
N ASP A 316 19.68 15.81 -7.21
CA ASP A 316 20.24 15.27 -5.96
C ASP A 316 20.23 16.24 -4.76
N LEU A 317 19.77 17.48 -4.91
CA LEU A 317 19.62 18.41 -3.77
C LEU A 317 18.13 18.64 -3.46
N THR A 318 17.70 18.14 -2.32
CA THR A 318 16.37 18.42 -1.77
C THR A 318 16.23 19.92 -1.49
N GLN A 319 14.98 20.42 -1.48
CA GLN A 319 14.70 21.82 -1.17
C GLN A 319 15.24 22.24 0.21
N GLU A 320 15.26 21.32 1.18
CA GLU A 320 15.88 21.53 2.49
C GLU A 320 17.40 21.70 2.42
N GLU A 321 18.10 20.89 1.62
CA GLU A 321 19.57 20.98 1.48
C GLU A 321 19.97 22.27 0.77
N ARG A 322 19.21 22.65 -0.28
CA ARG A 322 19.35 23.95 -0.95
C ARG A 322 19.16 25.10 0.05
N GLN A 323 18.13 25.04 0.87
CA GLN A 323 17.87 26.08 1.87
C GLN A 323 18.96 26.14 2.95
N ARG A 324 19.49 24.99 3.40
CA ARG A 324 20.59 24.96 4.38
C ARG A 324 21.88 25.56 3.82
N ILE A 325 22.19 25.34 2.55
CA ILE A 325 23.35 25.97 1.88
C ILE A 325 23.18 27.49 1.83
N LEU A 326 22.00 27.96 1.43
CA LEU A 326 21.68 29.40 1.37
C LEU A 326 21.73 30.05 2.77
N ASP A 327 21.18 29.39 3.79
CA ASP A 327 21.23 29.85 5.18
C ASP A 327 22.67 29.90 5.72
N GLY A 328 23.51 28.93 5.35
CA GLY A 328 24.93 28.88 5.73
C GLY A 328 25.71 30.08 5.18
N ILE A 329 25.54 30.38 3.90
CA ILE A 329 26.17 31.53 3.21
C ILE A 329 25.62 32.85 3.77
N SER A 330 24.31 32.93 4.03
CA SER A 330 23.68 34.13 4.60
C SER A 330 24.17 34.42 6.03
N LYS A 331 24.20 33.41 6.90
CA LYS A 331 24.76 33.54 8.26
C LYS A 331 26.23 33.94 8.24
N ALA A 332 26.99 33.41 7.28
CA ALA A 332 28.37 33.78 7.07
C ALA A 332 28.57 35.25 6.75
N GLY A 333 27.86 35.75 5.75
CA GLY A 333 27.95 37.15 5.37
C GLY A 333 27.56 38.11 6.50
N LYS A 334 26.49 37.79 7.26
CA LYS A 334 26.02 38.63 8.38
C LYS A 334 27.07 38.77 9.49
N ALA A 335 27.78 37.68 9.82
CA ALA A 335 28.82 37.69 10.86
C ALA A 335 30.02 38.56 10.48
N LEU A 336 30.40 38.55 9.20
CA LEU A 336 31.56 39.28 8.69
C LEU A 336 31.29 40.79 8.55
N ILE A 337 30.08 41.16 8.14
CA ILE A 337 29.63 42.57 8.05
C ILE A 337 29.64 43.25 9.43
N LYS A 338 29.20 42.53 10.48
CA LYS A 338 29.17 43.06 11.85
C LYS A 338 30.56 43.46 12.39
N ARG A 339 31.63 42.93 11.79
CA ARG A 339 33.04 43.14 12.20
C ARG A 339 33.84 44.04 11.25
N ASN A 340 33.24 44.50 10.14
CA ASN A 340 33.85 45.40 9.17
C ASN A 340 35.15 44.84 8.52
N ASP A 341 35.19 43.53 8.21
CA ASP A 341 36.36 42.89 7.60
C ASP A 341 36.37 43.03 6.06
N ASN A 342 37.32 43.81 5.53
CA ASN A 342 37.47 44.04 4.09
C ASN A 342 37.78 42.77 3.26
N ARG A 343 38.29 41.71 3.88
CA ARG A 343 38.55 40.43 3.18
C ARG A 343 37.29 39.63 2.98
N ALA A 344 36.32 39.76 3.89
CA ALA A 344 35.04 39.10 3.79
C ALA A 344 34.15 39.69 2.70
N GLU A 345 34.09 41.02 2.58
CA GLU A 345 33.40 41.70 1.48
C GLU A 345 33.99 41.28 0.12
N ARG A 346 35.32 41.09 0.07
CA ARG A 346 36.01 40.55 -1.12
C ARG A 346 35.67 39.09 -1.39
N ALA A 347 35.62 38.24 -0.37
CA ALA A 347 35.24 36.84 -0.53
C ALA A 347 33.77 36.70 -0.99
N LEU A 348 32.85 37.52 -0.46
CA LEU A 348 31.45 37.60 -0.89
C LEU A 348 31.32 38.10 -2.34
N ALA A 349 32.14 39.08 -2.76
CA ALA A 349 32.21 39.52 -4.14
C ALA A 349 32.72 38.42 -5.08
N LEU A 350 33.76 37.69 -4.69
CA LEU A 350 34.31 36.57 -5.46
C LEU A 350 33.30 35.40 -5.58
N LEU A 351 32.53 35.11 -4.53
CA LEU A 351 31.43 34.13 -4.57
C LEU A 351 30.32 34.57 -5.53
N ARG A 352 29.99 35.86 -5.57
CA ARG A 352 29.02 36.44 -6.52
C ARG A 352 29.47 36.30 -7.97
N GLU A 353 30.77 36.35 -8.21
CA GLU A 353 31.41 36.18 -9.52
C GLU A 353 31.66 34.70 -9.89
N GLY A 354 31.30 33.75 -9.01
CA GLY A 354 31.51 32.31 -9.23
C GLY A 354 32.95 31.83 -9.02
N ASN A 355 33.84 32.67 -8.46
CA ASN A 355 35.23 32.34 -8.21
C ASN A 355 35.41 31.73 -6.80
N GLU A 356 34.92 30.51 -6.66
CA GLU A 356 34.90 29.76 -5.40
C GLU A 356 36.29 29.52 -4.81
N THR A 357 37.28 29.16 -5.65
CA THR A 357 38.63 28.87 -5.19
C THR A 357 39.29 30.10 -4.56
N ALA A 358 39.14 31.27 -5.16
CA ALA A 358 39.69 32.51 -4.61
C ALA A 358 38.96 32.96 -3.32
N ALA A 359 37.65 32.74 -3.25
CA ALA A 359 36.88 32.99 -2.02
C ALA A 359 37.30 32.05 -0.89
N GLU A 360 37.51 30.76 -1.19
CA GLU A 360 37.98 29.75 -0.24
C GLU A 360 39.41 30.06 0.25
N GLU A 361 40.30 30.49 -0.63
CA GLU A 361 41.67 30.90 -0.29
C GLU A 361 41.70 32.07 0.71
N LEU A 362 40.85 33.08 0.51
CA LEU A 362 40.72 34.20 1.45
C LEU A 362 40.21 33.77 2.83
N PHE A 363 39.21 32.86 2.88
CA PHE A 363 38.73 32.31 4.14
C PHE A 363 39.77 31.40 4.82
N THR A 364 40.56 30.66 4.03
CA THR A 364 41.63 29.80 4.52
C THR A 364 42.76 30.63 5.14
N GLU A 365 43.16 31.73 4.51
CA GLU A 365 44.17 32.65 5.05
C GLU A 365 43.74 33.25 6.41
N VAL A 366 42.46 33.63 6.54
CA VAL A 366 41.88 34.12 7.80
C VAL A 366 41.88 33.00 8.84
N LEU A 367 41.43 31.79 8.49
CA LEU A 367 41.41 30.63 9.38
C LEU A 367 42.82 30.32 9.91
N GLU A 368 43.82 30.19 9.04
CA GLU A 368 45.19 29.83 9.42
C GLU A 368 45.84 30.91 10.28
N THR A 369 45.71 32.19 9.90
CA THR A 369 46.28 33.31 10.63
C THR A 369 45.69 33.43 12.03
N LYS A 370 44.36 33.39 12.14
CA LYS A 370 43.64 33.57 13.40
C LYS A 370 43.74 32.33 14.30
N ALA A 371 43.71 31.13 13.74
CA ALA A 371 43.93 29.90 14.51
C ALA A 371 45.37 29.82 15.07
N THR A 372 46.37 30.30 14.32
CA THR A 372 47.76 30.36 14.80
C THR A 372 47.92 31.40 15.92
N GLN A 373 47.31 32.58 15.78
CA GLN A 373 47.28 33.61 16.82
C GLN A 373 46.57 33.12 18.09
N ALA A 374 45.43 32.44 17.94
CA ALA A 374 44.66 31.85 19.05
C ALA A 374 45.39 30.70 19.78
N ARG A 375 46.36 30.05 19.13
CA ARG A 375 47.24 29.02 19.74
C ARG A 375 48.47 29.62 20.43
N ALA A 376 48.93 30.79 19.98
CA ALA A 376 50.14 31.44 20.49
C ALA A 376 49.91 32.32 21.74
N ALA A 377 48.66 32.75 22.00
CA ALA A 377 48.31 33.56 23.15
C ALA A 377 47.67 32.71 24.27
N ALA A 378 48.29 32.68 25.45
CA ALA A 378 47.80 31.89 26.58
C ALA A 378 46.53 32.47 27.26
N GLU A 379 46.24 33.78 27.12
CA GLU A 379 45.14 34.44 27.87
C GLU A 379 44.38 35.55 27.11
N ILE A 380 44.49 35.65 25.77
CA ILE A 380 43.75 36.64 24.94
C ILE A 380 43.39 35.91 23.63
N GLU A 381 42.16 35.78 23.13
CA GLU A 381 40.83 36.30 23.48
C GLU A 381 39.81 35.40 22.76
N THR A 382 38.65 35.18 23.36
CA THR A 382 37.48 34.49 22.77
C THR A 382 37.17 34.97 21.34
N ALA A 383 37.44 36.24 21.03
CA ALA A 383 37.21 36.84 19.72
C ALA A 383 37.99 36.16 18.57
N GLN A 384 39.28 35.83 18.75
CA GLN A 384 40.10 35.22 17.68
C GLN A 384 39.71 33.77 17.40
N ARG A 385 39.32 33.02 18.44
CA ARG A 385 38.77 31.66 18.29
C ARG A 385 37.43 31.67 17.58
N VAL A 386 36.57 32.63 17.90
CA VAL A 386 35.29 32.81 17.21
C VAL A 386 35.51 33.17 15.74
N GLU A 387 36.47 34.05 15.41
CA GLU A 387 36.80 34.38 14.01
C GLU A 387 37.33 33.17 13.23
N ALA A 388 38.21 32.38 13.85
CA ALA A 388 38.71 31.15 13.23
C ALA A 388 37.58 30.11 13.07
N ALA A 389 36.68 29.97 14.05
CA ALA A 389 35.53 29.08 13.96
C ALA A 389 34.54 29.53 12.86
N GLU A 390 34.30 30.83 12.73
CA GLU A 390 33.48 31.42 11.68
C GLU A 390 34.08 31.13 10.29
N ALA A 391 35.37 31.40 10.09
CA ALA A 391 36.05 31.10 8.84
C ALA A 391 35.97 29.60 8.48
N ALA A 392 36.18 28.71 9.46
CA ALA A 392 36.03 27.27 9.27
C ALA A 392 34.59 26.87 8.87
N ARG A 393 33.54 27.45 9.49
CA ARG A 393 32.15 27.21 9.07
C ARG A 393 31.88 27.63 7.62
N HIS A 394 32.49 28.72 7.17
CA HIS A 394 32.30 29.24 5.82
C HIS A 394 32.93 28.32 4.79
N ILE A 395 34.19 27.90 5.03
CA ILE A 395 34.86 26.90 4.20
C ILE A 395 34.05 25.60 4.19
N ALA A 396 33.52 25.16 5.34
CA ALA A 396 32.69 23.97 5.43
C ALA A 396 31.40 24.08 4.59
N SER A 397 30.72 25.22 4.66
CA SER A 397 29.47 25.45 3.95
C SER A 397 29.68 25.54 2.43
N LEU A 398 30.81 26.10 1.99
CA LEU A 398 31.23 26.11 0.58
C LEU A 398 31.64 24.72 0.09
N ALA A 399 32.33 23.94 0.92
CA ALA A 399 32.76 22.60 0.53
C ALA A 399 31.60 21.60 0.46
N TRP A 400 30.52 21.79 1.23
CA TRP A 400 29.47 20.77 1.43
C TRP A 400 28.83 20.25 0.14
N PRO A 401 28.44 21.07 -0.85
CA PRO A 401 27.77 20.57 -2.05
C PRO A 401 28.67 19.72 -2.96
N LYS A 402 30.00 19.88 -2.88
CA LYS A 402 30.97 19.25 -3.80
C LYS A 402 31.87 18.21 -3.11
N ASP A 403 32.09 18.37 -1.82
CA ASP A 403 32.96 17.52 -1.00
C ASP A 403 32.44 17.53 0.46
N VAL A 404 31.45 16.67 0.72
CA VAL A 404 30.85 16.46 2.04
C VAL A 404 31.90 16.04 3.08
N GLY A 405 32.96 15.33 2.66
CA GLY A 405 34.05 14.92 3.54
C GLY A 405 34.91 16.11 4.01
N LYS A 406 35.22 17.04 3.10
CA LYS A 406 35.91 18.30 3.40
C LYS A 406 35.03 19.20 4.27
N ALA A 407 33.73 19.30 3.97
CA ALA A 407 32.78 20.03 4.81
C ALA A 407 32.71 19.50 6.24
N ALA A 408 32.62 18.18 6.42
CA ALA A 408 32.64 17.56 7.73
C ALA A 408 33.91 17.90 8.52
N ARG A 409 35.09 17.91 7.87
CA ARG A 409 36.35 18.30 8.52
C ARG A 409 36.32 19.73 9.03
N PHE A 410 35.88 20.68 8.20
CA PHE A 410 35.88 22.10 8.57
C PHE A 410 34.76 22.44 9.57
N PHE A 411 33.59 21.80 9.50
CA PHE A 411 32.60 21.89 10.57
C PHE A 411 33.11 21.31 11.89
N GLY A 412 33.87 20.20 11.84
CA GLY A 412 34.54 19.65 13.02
C GLY A 412 35.57 20.60 13.62
N GLN A 413 36.40 21.23 12.78
CA GLN A 413 37.37 22.24 13.22
C GLN A 413 36.67 23.47 13.83
N ALA A 414 35.58 23.94 13.24
CA ALA A 414 34.77 25.02 13.80
C ALA A 414 34.16 24.63 15.16
N ALA A 415 33.66 23.40 15.29
CA ALA A 415 33.07 22.89 16.52
C ALA A 415 34.10 22.78 17.66
N GLU A 416 35.35 22.44 17.34
CA GLU A 416 36.45 22.40 18.31
C GLU A 416 36.96 23.79 18.70
N LEU A 417 36.96 24.74 17.76
CA LEU A 417 37.33 26.13 18.02
C LEU A 417 36.28 26.90 18.83
N GLN A 418 35.00 26.55 18.65
CA GLN A 418 33.87 27.14 19.36
C GLN A 418 32.97 26.05 19.98
N PRO A 419 33.43 25.39 21.07
CA PRO A 419 32.72 24.25 21.65
C PRO A 419 31.32 24.57 22.15
N GLU A 420 31.00 25.82 22.48
CA GLU A 420 29.69 26.25 22.99
C GLU A 420 28.61 26.39 21.89
N ASP A 421 28.99 26.43 20.61
CA ASP A 421 28.03 26.54 19.50
C ASP A 421 27.46 25.17 19.12
N ILE A 422 26.30 24.86 19.70
CA ILE A 422 25.59 23.59 19.49
C ILE A 422 25.16 23.41 18.03
N GLN A 423 24.79 24.49 17.32
CA GLN A 423 24.39 24.38 15.92
C GLN A 423 25.56 23.95 15.06
N THR A 424 26.78 24.41 15.36
CA THR A 424 28.00 23.93 14.69
C THR A 424 28.24 22.44 14.96
N TRP A 425 28.02 21.96 16.19
CA TRP A 425 28.07 20.52 16.49
C TRP A 425 27.00 19.71 15.76
N MET A 426 25.77 20.23 15.62
CA MET A 426 24.70 19.59 14.86
C MET A 426 25.02 19.53 13.36
N ASN A 427 25.54 20.62 12.78
CA ASN A 427 25.98 20.66 11.39
C ASN A 427 27.14 19.69 11.15
N PHE A 428 28.12 19.64 12.05
CA PHE A 428 29.19 18.63 12.00
C PHE A 428 28.62 17.22 12.04
N ALA A 429 27.65 16.95 12.93
CA ALA A 429 27.06 15.64 13.09
C ALA A 429 26.29 15.15 11.85
N TYR A 430 25.42 16.00 11.28
CA TYR A 430 24.70 15.66 10.05
C TYR A 430 25.64 15.53 8.86
N THR A 431 26.58 16.47 8.68
CA THR A 431 27.53 16.41 7.54
C THR A 431 28.44 15.18 7.64
N SER A 432 28.89 14.80 8.83
CA SER A 432 29.65 13.56 9.05
C SER A 432 28.82 12.30 8.81
N ARG A 433 27.51 12.33 9.06
CA ARG A 433 26.62 11.21 8.74
C ARG A 433 26.51 11.07 7.22
N ASP A 434 26.26 12.18 6.54
CA ASP A 434 26.07 12.22 5.09
C ASP A 434 27.39 11.89 4.35
N SER A 435 28.55 12.17 4.95
CA SER A 435 29.86 11.73 4.46
C SER A 435 30.18 10.26 4.75
N GLY A 436 29.23 9.47 5.29
CA GLY A 436 29.41 8.07 5.70
C GLY A 436 30.28 7.86 6.96
N SER A 437 30.72 8.94 7.61
CA SER A 437 31.60 8.90 8.79
C SER A 437 30.80 8.75 10.09
N THR A 438 30.11 7.61 10.24
CA THR A 438 29.16 7.35 11.34
C THR A 438 29.75 7.53 12.75
N ALA A 439 31.04 7.22 12.95
CA ALA A 439 31.71 7.39 14.24
C ALA A 439 31.90 8.87 14.63
N GLN A 440 32.23 9.73 13.66
CA GLN A 440 32.36 11.17 13.87
C GLN A 440 30.98 11.80 14.11
N ALA A 441 29.98 11.38 13.33
CA ALA A 441 28.61 11.84 13.49
C ALA A 441 28.05 11.53 14.90
N LEU A 442 28.24 10.29 15.38
CA LEU A 442 27.83 9.89 16.74
C LEU A 442 28.55 10.69 17.84
N ARG A 443 29.85 10.98 17.65
CA ARG A 443 30.60 11.85 18.57
C ARG A 443 30.00 13.25 18.57
N ALA A 444 29.80 13.84 17.40
CA ALA A 444 29.28 15.20 17.28
C ALA A 444 27.86 15.36 17.86
N PHE A 445 26.95 14.42 17.61
CA PHE A 445 25.63 14.44 18.25
C PHE A 445 25.72 14.31 19.78
N ARG A 446 26.69 13.53 20.31
CA ARG A 446 26.90 13.41 21.76
C ARG A 446 27.38 14.72 22.36
N GLU A 447 28.33 15.38 21.70
CA GLU A 447 28.86 16.67 22.15
C GLU A 447 27.75 17.74 22.11
N ALA A 448 26.92 17.78 21.05
CA ALA A 448 25.75 18.66 20.94
C ALA A 448 24.75 18.44 22.08
N SER A 449 24.37 17.19 22.32
CA SER A 449 23.41 16.83 23.38
C SER A 449 23.93 17.13 24.79
N THR A 450 25.24 17.03 25.04
CA THR A 450 25.84 17.28 26.37
C THR A 450 25.92 18.78 26.69
N ARG A 451 26.00 19.61 25.66
CA ARG A 451 26.23 21.06 25.77
C ARG A 451 24.95 21.88 25.79
N ALA A 452 23.89 21.39 25.18
CA ALA A 452 22.57 21.99 25.30
C ALA A 452 22.04 21.84 26.73
N ARG A 453 22.23 22.87 27.57
CA ARG A 453 21.91 22.87 29.02
C ARG A 453 20.74 23.78 29.39
N ASP A 454 20.35 24.73 28.53
CA ASP A 454 19.31 25.73 28.81
C ASP A 454 17.95 25.34 28.19
N ASP A 455 16.84 25.80 28.80
CA ASP A 455 15.47 25.51 28.34
C ASP A 455 15.19 26.00 26.90
N GLY A 456 15.88 27.05 26.43
CA GLY A 456 15.77 27.52 25.04
C GLY A 456 16.46 26.63 23.99
N GLN A 457 17.10 25.54 24.39
CA GLN A 457 17.88 24.65 23.52
C GLN A 457 17.40 23.19 23.58
N ILE A 458 16.21 22.94 24.16
CA ILE A 458 15.61 21.62 24.31
C ILE A 458 15.45 20.90 22.96
N SER A 459 15.05 21.63 21.92
CA SER A 459 14.92 21.10 20.55
C SER A 459 16.22 20.46 20.06
N ASN A 460 17.37 21.11 20.26
CA ASN A 460 18.66 20.57 19.82
C ASN A 460 19.02 19.26 20.53
N ARG A 461 18.61 19.07 21.79
CA ARG A 461 18.80 17.80 22.52
C ARG A 461 17.96 16.68 21.92
N ILE A 462 16.70 16.96 21.61
CA ILE A 462 15.77 16.00 20.99
C ILE A 462 16.30 15.56 19.63
N TRP A 463 16.67 16.52 18.77
CA TRP A 463 17.18 16.24 17.43
C TRP A 463 18.56 15.56 17.45
N ALA A 464 19.43 15.86 18.42
CA ALA A 464 20.68 15.13 18.60
C ALA A 464 20.44 13.66 18.99
N ALA A 465 19.47 13.41 19.88
CA ALA A 465 19.06 12.05 20.23
C ALA A 465 18.43 11.31 19.04
N PHE A 466 17.61 11.97 18.21
CA PHE A 466 17.12 11.40 16.95
C PHE A 466 18.26 11.02 16.01
N GLY A 467 19.24 11.91 15.82
CA GLY A 467 20.41 11.64 14.98
C GLY A 467 21.23 10.43 15.45
N GLN A 468 21.43 10.29 16.78
CA GLN A 468 22.08 9.11 17.36
C GLN A 468 21.25 7.84 17.13
N GLY A 469 19.94 7.92 17.32
CA GLY A 469 18.99 6.84 17.06
C GLY A 469 19.02 6.40 15.60
N ASP A 470 18.99 7.34 14.65
CA ASP A 470 18.94 7.05 13.21
C ASP A 470 20.21 6.36 12.73
N ILE A 471 21.38 6.83 13.15
CA ILE A 471 22.66 6.18 12.82
C ILE A 471 22.70 4.78 13.40
N THR A 472 22.28 4.62 14.65
CA THR A 472 22.30 3.34 15.35
C THR A 472 21.31 2.34 14.72
N LYS A 473 20.15 2.83 14.25
CA LYS A 473 19.15 2.07 13.48
C LYS A 473 19.73 1.61 12.13
N ALA A 474 20.39 2.51 11.40
CA ALA A 474 21.05 2.19 10.13
C ALA A 474 22.18 1.16 10.29
N GLN A 475 22.82 1.11 11.47
CA GLN A 475 23.80 0.07 11.83
C GLN A 475 23.17 -1.27 12.24
N GLY A 476 21.84 -1.41 12.17
CA GLY A 476 21.10 -2.62 12.56
C GLY A 476 20.96 -2.81 14.08
N ARG A 477 21.35 -1.83 14.90
CA ARG A 477 21.31 -1.92 16.36
C ARG A 477 20.01 -1.36 16.93
N LEU A 478 18.90 -2.03 16.62
CA LEU A 478 17.54 -1.54 16.89
C LEU A 478 17.29 -1.22 18.39
N ASP A 479 17.74 -2.07 19.32
CA ASP A 479 17.56 -1.84 20.77
C ASP A 479 18.19 -0.51 21.23
N ARG A 480 19.39 -0.24 20.75
CA ARG A 480 20.13 0.97 21.13
C ARG A 480 19.57 2.21 20.44
N ALA A 481 19.01 2.06 19.24
CA ALA A 481 18.27 3.13 18.58
C ALA A 481 17.00 3.49 19.37
N LEU A 482 16.29 2.46 19.86
CA LEU A 482 15.11 2.62 20.70
C LEU A 482 15.42 3.38 22.00
N ASP A 483 16.55 3.11 22.65
CA ASP A 483 16.98 3.85 23.84
C ASP A 483 17.12 5.36 23.56
N PHE A 484 17.73 5.73 22.42
CA PHE A 484 17.87 7.14 22.03
C PHE A 484 16.52 7.80 21.72
N TYR A 485 15.62 7.10 21.04
CA TYR A 485 14.28 7.65 20.76
C TYR A 485 13.43 7.78 22.03
N LYS A 486 13.54 6.84 22.98
CA LYS A 486 12.90 6.94 24.30
C LYS A 486 13.43 8.12 25.09
N ALA A 487 14.74 8.36 25.07
CA ALA A 487 15.33 9.54 25.69
C ALA A 487 14.81 10.84 25.05
N ALA A 488 14.68 10.89 23.73
CA ALA A 488 14.09 12.02 23.02
C ALA A 488 12.60 12.22 23.39
N ALA A 489 11.84 11.14 23.53
CA ALA A 489 10.44 11.17 23.98
C ALA A 489 10.31 11.76 25.39
N THR A 490 11.16 11.34 26.35
CA THR A 490 11.20 11.92 27.70
C THR A 490 11.47 13.43 27.66
N ILE A 491 12.48 13.88 26.92
CA ILE A 491 12.83 15.30 26.82
C ILE A 491 11.68 16.10 26.16
N SER A 492 11.05 15.54 25.12
CA SER A 492 9.92 16.20 24.45
C SER A 492 8.68 16.29 25.35
N GLN A 493 8.40 15.27 26.17
CA GLN A 493 7.29 15.29 27.13
C GLN A 493 7.49 16.40 28.16
N GLU A 494 8.69 16.52 28.74
CA GLU A 494 9.01 17.61 29.67
C GLU A 494 8.78 19.00 29.04
N HIS A 495 9.00 19.13 27.74
CA HIS A 495 8.78 20.37 27.01
C HIS A 495 7.29 20.68 26.81
N VAL A 496 6.50 19.67 26.44
CA VAL A 496 5.03 19.77 26.31
C VAL A 496 4.39 20.03 27.67
N ASP A 497 4.82 19.37 28.74
CA ASP A 497 4.28 19.57 30.09
C ASP A 497 4.48 21.02 30.59
N LYS A 498 5.60 21.65 30.19
CA LYS A 498 5.87 23.06 30.49
C LYS A 498 5.09 24.03 29.58
N ASN A 499 4.86 23.66 28.32
CA ASN A 499 4.23 24.50 27.30
C ASN A 499 3.20 23.67 26.50
N PRO A 500 2.00 23.41 27.07
CA PRO A 500 1.05 22.46 26.51
C PRO A 500 0.41 22.93 25.20
N ASP A 501 0.46 24.22 24.88
CA ASP A 501 -0.08 24.80 23.63
C ASP A 501 1.01 25.12 22.59
N ASP A 502 2.28 24.80 22.88
CA ASP A 502 3.38 24.99 21.93
C ASP A 502 3.37 23.88 20.87
N LEU A 503 2.86 24.22 19.69
CA LEU A 503 2.80 23.31 18.53
C LEU A 503 4.15 22.69 18.17
N HIS A 504 5.27 23.43 18.34
CA HIS A 504 6.59 22.89 18.06
C HIS A 504 7.00 21.83 19.10
N ALA A 505 6.62 22.03 20.37
CA ALA A 505 6.83 21.04 21.43
C ALA A 505 6.02 19.76 21.17
N ILE A 506 4.72 19.90 20.89
CA ILE A 506 3.81 18.78 20.63
C ILE A 506 4.26 18.01 19.36
N ARG A 507 4.71 18.72 18.33
CA ARG A 507 5.22 18.08 17.10
C ARG A 507 6.48 17.26 17.34
N ASN A 508 7.46 17.79 18.08
CA ASN A 508 8.66 17.03 18.42
C ASN A 508 8.32 15.76 19.23
N HIS A 509 7.31 15.85 20.09
CA HIS A 509 6.79 14.72 20.84
C HIS A 509 6.14 13.66 19.94
N SER A 510 5.29 14.08 19.01
CA SER A 510 4.71 13.22 17.97
C SER A 510 5.78 12.48 17.17
N VAL A 511 6.82 13.19 16.69
CA VAL A 511 7.93 12.61 15.92
C VAL A 511 8.72 11.58 16.73
N ALA A 512 8.93 11.81 18.04
CA ALA A 512 9.63 10.85 18.89
C ALA A 512 8.88 9.52 18.95
N PHE A 513 7.57 9.58 19.16
CA PHE A 513 6.72 8.39 19.22
C PHE A 513 6.54 7.70 17.88
N GLU A 514 6.54 8.44 16.76
CA GLU A 514 6.59 7.83 15.43
C GLU A 514 7.85 6.98 15.23
N ARG A 515 9.02 7.50 15.61
CA ARG A 515 10.30 6.80 15.50
C ARG A 515 10.37 5.58 16.40
N ILE A 516 9.85 5.68 17.63
CA ILE A 516 9.71 4.55 18.56
C ILE A 516 8.83 3.46 17.93
N GLY A 517 7.63 3.82 17.48
CA GLY A 517 6.68 2.88 16.88
C GLY A 517 7.25 2.16 15.66
N ASN A 518 7.92 2.88 14.76
CA ASN A 518 8.56 2.30 13.58
C ASN A 518 9.70 1.31 13.95
N VAL A 519 10.50 1.60 14.99
CA VAL A 519 11.55 0.66 15.44
C VAL A 519 10.93 -0.58 16.09
N LEU A 520 9.91 -0.41 16.92
CA LEU A 520 9.22 -1.53 17.57
C LEU A 520 8.55 -2.46 16.56
N LEU A 521 7.97 -1.91 15.48
CA LEU A 521 7.49 -2.71 14.35
C LEU A 521 8.60 -3.55 13.71
N ASN A 522 9.79 -2.96 13.49
CA ASN A 522 10.92 -3.69 12.91
C ASN A 522 11.48 -4.79 13.83
N ILE A 523 11.35 -4.62 15.15
CA ILE A 523 11.72 -5.64 16.16
C ILE A 523 10.63 -6.74 16.25
N GLY A 524 9.41 -6.46 15.77
CA GLY A 524 8.25 -7.35 15.89
C GLY A 524 7.45 -7.16 17.19
N ASP A 525 7.76 -6.13 17.99
CA ASP A 525 6.98 -5.76 19.18
C ASP A 525 5.75 -4.93 18.76
N LEU A 526 4.70 -5.62 18.32
CA LEU A 526 3.46 -4.98 17.90
C LEU A 526 2.73 -4.28 19.05
N ALA A 527 2.88 -4.74 20.30
CA ALA A 527 2.20 -4.15 21.45
C ALA A 527 2.83 -2.81 21.81
N GLY A 528 4.16 -2.77 21.92
CA GLY A 528 4.89 -1.52 22.14
C GLY A 528 4.76 -0.55 20.97
N ALA A 529 4.72 -1.05 19.73
CA ALA A 529 4.48 -0.21 18.55
C ALA A 529 3.11 0.46 18.59
N LEU A 530 2.07 -0.27 19.00
CA LEU A 530 0.72 0.27 19.15
C LEU A 530 0.68 1.39 20.19
N GLU A 531 1.25 1.16 21.38
CA GLU A 531 1.33 2.17 22.44
C GLU A 531 2.03 3.44 21.94
N ALA A 532 3.15 3.29 21.23
CA ALA A 532 3.88 4.42 20.66
C ALA A 532 3.04 5.19 19.62
N PHE A 533 2.34 4.51 18.70
CA PHE A 533 1.50 5.20 17.73
C PHE A 533 0.23 5.81 18.33
N GLU A 534 -0.32 5.24 19.39
CA GLU A 534 -1.42 5.87 20.16
C GLU A 534 -0.94 7.19 20.80
N ARG A 535 0.28 7.23 21.35
CA ARG A 535 0.88 8.49 21.85
C ARG A 535 1.15 9.52 20.75
N ARG A 536 1.60 9.08 19.57
CA ARG A 536 1.72 9.95 18.37
C ARG A 536 0.35 10.51 17.98
N LEU A 537 -0.68 9.67 18.01
CA LEU A 537 -2.05 10.06 17.69
C LEU A 537 -2.59 11.09 18.68
N ASP A 538 -2.37 10.92 19.98
CA ASP A 538 -2.76 11.91 20.99
C ASP A 538 -2.17 13.31 20.67
N ALA A 539 -0.88 13.35 20.32
CA ALA A 539 -0.21 14.60 19.92
C ALA A 539 -0.76 15.18 18.61
N ALA A 540 -1.08 14.33 17.62
CA ALA A 540 -1.67 14.78 16.35
C ALA A 540 -3.11 15.32 16.53
N VAL A 541 -3.91 14.69 17.41
CA VAL A 541 -5.23 15.20 17.80
C VAL A 541 -5.10 16.57 18.46
N GLN A 542 -4.17 16.71 19.42
CA GLN A 542 -3.95 17.98 20.10
C GLN A 542 -3.55 19.10 19.13
N ILE A 543 -2.63 18.83 18.18
CA ILE A 543 -2.24 19.79 17.14
C ILE A 543 -3.43 20.20 16.27
N ALA A 544 -4.24 19.22 15.85
CA ALA A 544 -5.42 19.45 15.02
C ALA A 544 -6.56 20.19 15.76
N ASP A 545 -6.65 20.04 17.08
CA ASP A 545 -7.63 20.77 17.91
C ASP A 545 -7.20 22.25 18.13
N ILE A 546 -5.89 22.51 18.24
CA ILE A 546 -5.35 23.87 18.37
C ILE A 546 -5.51 24.65 17.04
N GLU A 547 -5.23 24.01 15.91
CA GLU A 547 -5.36 24.61 14.57
C GLU A 547 -6.30 23.76 13.67
N PRO A 548 -7.63 23.83 13.86
CA PRO A 548 -8.59 22.98 13.16
C PRO A 548 -8.66 23.26 11.65
N ASP A 549 -8.41 24.48 11.23
CA ASP A 549 -8.46 24.90 9.82
C ASP A 549 -7.15 24.62 9.07
N ASN A 550 -6.09 24.17 9.77
CA ASN A 550 -4.82 23.86 9.14
C ASN A 550 -4.88 22.50 8.44
N THR A 551 -4.96 22.54 7.11
CA THR A 551 -5.12 21.36 6.26
C THR A 551 -3.96 20.37 6.38
N LEU A 552 -2.73 20.82 6.64
CA LEU A 552 -1.57 19.94 6.84
C LEU A 552 -1.71 19.12 8.13
N PHE A 553 -2.22 19.73 9.20
CA PHE A 553 -2.43 19.04 10.48
C PHE A 553 -3.61 18.08 10.45
N GLN A 554 -4.71 18.47 9.78
CA GLN A 554 -5.83 17.56 9.52
C GLN A 554 -5.38 16.31 8.73
N ARG A 555 -4.45 16.48 7.79
CA ARG A 555 -3.87 15.38 7.03
C ARG A 555 -2.94 14.50 7.88
N ASP A 556 -2.04 15.08 8.70
CA ASP A 556 -1.18 14.30 9.61
C ASP A 556 -1.99 13.51 10.65
N LEU A 557 -3.11 14.05 11.11
CA LEU A 557 -4.07 13.32 11.95
C LEU A 557 -4.58 12.05 11.25
N GLY A 558 -4.93 12.14 9.96
CA GLY A 558 -5.28 10.97 9.15
C GLY A 558 -4.14 9.93 9.06
N VAL A 559 -2.89 10.39 8.92
CA VAL A 559 -1.70 9.52 8.92
C VAL A 559 -1.51 8.83 10.28
N ALA A 560 -1.72 9.54 11.39
CA ALA A 560 -1.62 8.98 12.75
C ALA A 560 -2.62 7.88 13.02
N TRP A 561 -3.89 8.11 12.70
CA TRP A 561 -4.91 7.06 12.74
C TRP A 561 -4.56 5.87 11.84
N GLY A 562 -4.01 6.14 10.66
CA GLY A 562 -3.52 5.12 9.74
C GLY A 562 -2.45 4.20 10.33
N LYS A 563 -1.46 4.76 11.04
CA LYS A 563 -0.39 3.98 11.70
C LYS A 563 -0.96 3.09 12.80
N VAL A 564 -1.87 3.60 13.62
CA VAL A 564 -2.58 2.82 14.65
C VAL A 564 -3.37 1.66 14.00
N GLY A 565 -4.11 1.95 12.93
CA GLY A 565 -4.86 0.94 12.18
C GLY A 565 -3.99 -0.17 11.57
N ASP A 566 -2.85 0.19 10.98
CA ASP A 566 -1.91 -0.78 10.37
C ASP A 566 -1.36 -1.77 11.41
N VAL A 567 -1.00 -1.28 12.62
CA VAL A 567 -0.51 -2.14 13.72
C VAL A 567 -1.63 -3.02 14.27
N LEU A 568 -2.82 -2.48 14.50
CA LEU A 568 -3.98 -3.26 14.96
C LEU A 568 -4.35 -4.36 13.97
N LYS A 569 -4.28 -4.08 12.66
CA LYS A 569 -4.47 -5.09 11.62
C LYS A 569 -3.41 -6.19 11.70
N SER A 570 -2.15 -5.81 11.90
CA SER A 570 -1.02 -6.76 12.05
C SER A 570 -1.14 -7.63 13.30
N GLN A 571 -1.77 -7.12 14.37
CA GLN A 571 -2.13 -7.91 15.56
C GLN A 571 -3.35 -8.83 15.35
N GLY A 572 -4.02 -8.76 14.19
CA GLY A 572 -5.27 -9.49 13.93
C GLY A 572 -6.51 -8.84 14.58
N ASN A 573 -6.38 -7.66 15.19
CA ASN A 573 -7.51 -6.94 15.78
C ASN A 573 -8.26 -6.10 14.73
N LEU A 574 -8.91 -6.81 13.80
CA LEU A 574 -9.53 -6.22 12.62
C LEU A 574 -10.63 -5.20 12.96
N ALA A 575 -11.38 -5.42 14.05
CA ALA A 575 -12.45 -4.50 14.47
C ALA A 575 -11.91 -3.14 14.92
N ARG A 576 -10.88 -3.11 15.78
CA ARG A 576 -10.23 -1.85 16.18
C ARG A 576 -9.49 -1.20 15.00
N ALA A 577 -8.87 -2.00 14.13
CA ALA A 577 -8.21 -1.49 12.93
C ALA A 577 -9.19 -0.75 12.01
N LEU A 578 -10.37 -1.33 11.77
CA LEU A 578 -11.42 -0.69 10.96
C LEU A 578 -11.90 0.63 11.59
N ALA A 579 -12.09 0.65 12.92
CA ALA A 579 -12.47 1.87 13.63
C ALA A 579 -11.41 2.98 13.49
N ALA A 580 -10.13 2.64 13.65
CA ALA A 580 -9.02 3.56 13.47
C ALA A 580 -8.93 4.11 12.04
N PHE A 581 -9.05 3.25 11.02
CA PHE A 581 -9.03 3.70 9.63
C PHE A 581 -10.23 4.59 9.27
N ASN A 582 -11.41 4.32 9.81
CA ASN A 582 -12.57 5.20 9.62
C ASN A 582 -12.37 6.57 10.29
N ALA A 583 -11.82 6.61 11.50
CA ALA A 583 -11.50 7.86 12.18
C ALA A 583 -10.44 8.68 11.40
N GLY A 584 -9.42 8.02 10.85
CA GLY A 584 -8.41 8.67 10.00
C GLY A 584 -8.93 9.15 8.65
N ALA A 585 -9.95 8.47 8.10
CA ALA A 585 -10.56 8.86 6.82
C ALA A 585 -11.43 10.13 6.94
N GLU A 586 -11.95 10.44 8.13
CA GLU A 586 -12.85 11.58 8.33
C GLU A 586 -12.22 12.95 7.97
N PRO A 587 -11.04 13.35 8.48
CA PRO A 587 -10.41 14.62 8.09
C PRO A 587 -10.05 14.63 6.59
N VAL A 588 -9.55 13.52 6.06
CA VAL A 588 -9.19 13.38 4.63
C VAL A 588 -10.41 13.53 3.72
N ASN A 589 -11.55 12.93 4.09
CA ASN A 589 -12.82 13.07 3.37
C ASN A 589 -13.26 14.53 3.31
N ARG A 590 -13.18 15.27 4.42
CA ARG A 590 -13.54 16.70 4.45
C ARG A 590 -12.65 17.53 3.54
N LEU A 591 -11.32 17.32 3.60
CA LEU A 591 -10.36 18.02 2.75
C LEU A 591 -10.64 17.74 1.27
N ALA A 592 -10.73 16.48 0.87
CA ALA A 592 -11.00 16.08 -0.50
C ALA A 592 -12.36 16.61 -1.01
N ALA A 593 -13.39 16.71 -0.15
CA ALA A 593 -14.68 17.30 -0.49
C ALA A 593 -14.62 18.84 -0.62
N SER A 594 -13.77 19.52 0.14
CA SER A 594 -13.61 20.98 0.08
C SER A 594 -12.95 21.46 -1.21
N ASN A 595 -12.07 20.64 -1.81
CA ASN A 595 -11.46 20.92 -3.11
C ASN A 595 -11.25 19.61 -3.89
N ALA A 596 -12.21 19.29 -4.76
CA ALA A 596 -12.18 18.10 -5.59
C ALA A 596 -11.00 18.06 -6.58
N ASN A 597 -10.44 19.23 -6.94
CA ASN A 597 -9.33 19.34 -7.89
C ASN A 597 -7.95 19.16 -7.23
N ASN A 598 -7.86 19.10 -5.89
CA ASN A 598 -6.60 18.85 -5.21
C ASN A 598 -6.22 17.37 -5.32
N THR A 599 -5.28 17.08 -6.22
CA THR A 599 -4.85 15.71 -6.53
C THR A 599 -4.18 15.00 -5.37
N GLU A 600 -3.53 15.72 -4.45
CA GLU A 600 -2.92 15.14 -3.25
C GLU A 600 -3.99 14.64 -2.27
N TRP A 601 -5.03 15.44 -2.02
CA TRP A 601 -6.13 15.06 -1.12
C TRP A 601 -6.98 13.93 -1.69
N GLN A 602 -7.18 13.91 -3.01
CA GLN A 602 -7.82 12.77 -3.68
C GLN A 602 -6.99 11.49 -3.54
N SER A 603 -5.66 11.58 -3.63
CA SER A 603 -4.77 10.44 -3.42
C SER A 603 -4.87 9.88 -1.98
N ASP A 604 -4.87 10.76 -0.98
CA ASP A 604 -5.04 10.36 0.44
C ASP A 604 -6.39 9.68 0.69
N LEU A 605 -7.44 10.17 0.02
CA LEU A 605 -8.78 9.59 0.08
C LEU A 605 -8.79 8.17 -0.50
N ALA A 606 -8.16 7.96 -1.66
CA ALA A 606 -8.02 6.63 -2.26
C ALA A 606 -7.20 5.67 -1.36
N TYR A 607 -6.16 6.17 -0.70
CA TYR A 607 -5.37 5.38 0.25
C TYR A 607 -6.18 4.96 1.48
N SER A 608 -6.97 5.88 2.03
CA SER A 608 -7.87 5.61 3.16
C SER A 608 -8.92 4.56 2.81
N ALA A 609 -9.56 4.67 1.64
CA ALA A 609 -10.49 3.68 1.12
C ALA A 609 -9.84 2.31 0.90
N THR A 610 -8.59 2.27 0.43
CA THR A 610 -7.83 1.01 0.26
C THR A 610 -7.58 0.29 1.60
N ARG A 611 -7.19 1.02 2.65
CA ARG A 611 -6.97 0.45 3.98
C ARG A 611 -8.25 -0.10 4.60
N ILE A 612 -9.36 0.63 4.48
CA ILE A 612 -10.69 0.19 4.92
C ILE A 612 -11.10 -1.09 4.18
N GLY A 613 -11.01 -1.09 2.84
CA GLY A 613 -11.34 -2.26 2.01
C GLY A 613 -10.50 -3.49 2.38
N SER A 614 -9.22 -3.30 2.69
CA SER A 614 -8.32 -4.39 3.08
C SER A 614 -8.69 -5.06 4.40
N VAL A 615 -9.17 -4.28 5.38
CA VAL A 615 -9.66 -4.84 6.66
C VAL A 615 -10.99 -5.55 6.46
N LEU A 616 -11.93 -4.96 5.72
CA LEU A 616 -13.22 -5.58 5.40
C LEU A 616 -13.05 -6.91 4.66
N PHE A 617 -12.12 -6.96 3.71
CA PHE A 617 -11.77 -8.20 3.01
C PHE A 617 -11.24 -9.27 3.97
N SER A 618 -10.38 -8.88 4.90
CA SER A 618 -9.82 -9.78 5.92
C SER A 618 -10.88 -10.27 6.93
N GLN A 619 -11.97 -9.52 7.11
CA GLN A 619 -13.15 -9.91 7.90
C GLN A 619 -14.14 -10.80 7.13
N GLY A 620 -13.95 -10.99 5.82
CA GLY A 620 -14.88 -11.69 4.94
C GLY A 620 -16.10 -10.86 4.53
N HIS A 621 -16.11 -9.55 4.80
CA HIS A 621 -17.16 -8.62 4.38
C HIS A 621 -16.93 -8.20 2.91
N LEU A 622 -17.13 -9.16 1.99
CA LEU A 622 -16.70 -9.05 0.60
C LEU A 622 -17.42 -7.93 -0.18
N VAL A 623 -18.69 -7.65 0.13
CA VAL A 623 -19.48 -6.61 -0.57
C VAL A 623 -18.96 -5.22 -0.21
N GLU A 624 -18.82 -4.93 1.08
CA GLU A 624 -18.32 -3.64 1.56
C GLU A 624 -16.83 -3.44 1.20
N ALA A 625 -16.04 -4.52 1.17
CA ALA A 625 -14.67 -4.49 0.67
C ALA A 625 -14.62 -4.10 -0.82
N LEU A 626 -15.48 -4.68 -1.64
CA LEU A 626 -15.58 -4.35 -3.07
C LEU A 626 -15.98 -2.89 -3.29
N GLU A 627 -16.91 -2.35 -2.50
CA GLU A 627 -17.29 -0.94 -2.55
C GLU A 627 -16.14 0.00 -2.16
N ALA A 628 -15.40 -0.33 -1.10
CA ALA A 628 -14.25 0.47 -0.65
C ALA A 628 -13.11 0.46 -1.69
N PHE A 629 -12.75 -0.71 -2.22
CA PHE A 629 -11.74 -0.80 -3.28
C PHE A 629 -12.20 -0.18 -4.60
N GLY A 630 -13.48 -0.31 -4.95
CA GLY A 630 -14.07 0.34 -6.12
C GLY A 630 -13.98 1.87 -6.05
N ARG A 631 -14.25 2.47 -4.89
CA ARG A 631 -14.04 3.91 -4.67
C ARG A 631 -12.58 4.31 -4.84
N ALA A 632 -11.64 3.55 -4.26
CA ALA A 632 -10.22 3.81 -4.41
C ALA A 632 -9.75 3.68 -5.87
N LEU A 633 -10.29 2.72 -6.63
CA LEU A 633 -10.01 2.53 -8.05
C LEU A 633 -10.48 3.73 -8.87
N SER A 634 -11.74 4.17 -8.69
CA SER A 634 -12.32 5.30 -9.43
C SER A 634 -11.48 6.57 -9.26
N ILE A 635 -11.10 6.90 -8.02
CA ILE A 635 -10.31 8.12 -7.75
C ILE A 635 -8.94 8.04 -8.43
N ARG A 636 -8.28 6.88 -8.37
CA ARG A 636 -6.96 6.70 -9.02
C ARG A 636 -7.05 6.70 -10.54
N GLU A 637 -8.15 6.20 -11.12
CA GLU A 637 -8.42 6.29 -12.55
C GLU A 637 -8.59 7.75 -12.98
N ASP A 638 -9.33 8.56 -12.20
CA ASP A 638 -9.51 9.99 -12.46
C ASP A 638 -8.18 10.75 -12.36
N LEU A 639 -7.36 10.45 -11.34
CA LEU A 639 -6.02 11.02 -11.19
C LEU A 639 -5.13 10.68 -12.40
N ALA A 640 -5.04 9.40 -12.76
CA ALA A 640 -4.23 8.94 -13.88
C ALA A 640 -4.72 9.49 -15.24
N ALA A 641 -6.02 9.76 -15.39
CA ALA A 641 -6.56 10.41 -16.58
C ALA A 641 -6.20 11.92 -16.64
N GLY A 642 -6.11 12.58 -15.48
CA GLY A 642 -5.71 13.98 -15.36
C GLY A 642 -4.24 14.26 -15.69
N ASP A 643 -3.34 13.32 -15.38
CA ASP A 643 -1.94 13.34 -15.83
C ASP A 643 -1.52 11.96 -16.37
N PRO A 644 -1.75 11.70 -17.68
CA PRO A 644 -1.41 10.42 -18.29
C PRO A 644 0.09 10.10 -18.27
N ASN A 645 0.99 11.06 -18.03
CA ASN A 645 2.43 10.82 -17.97
C ASN A 645 2.91 10.50 -16.55
N ASN A 646 2.05 10.64 -15.54
CA ASN A 646 2.38 10.29 -14.16
C ASN A 646 2.35 8.78 -13.96
N MET A 647 3.54 8.18 -13.97
CA MET A 647 3.67 6.73 -13.85
C MET A 647 3.27 6.17 -12.48
N ASN A 648 3.36 6.98 -11.42
CA ASN A 648 2.95 6.58 -10.08
C ASN A 648 1.44 6.39 -10.00
N TRP A 649 0.66 7.28 -10.61
CA TRP A 649 -0.81 7.15 -10.62
C TRP A 649 -1.27 5.96 -11.45
N ARG A 650 -0.61 5.66 -12.58
CA ARG A 650 -0.86 4.42 -13.34
C ARG A 650 -0.56 3.17 -12.52
N PHE A 651 0.55 3.19 -11.76
CA PHE A 651 0.90 2.09 -10.86
C PHE A 651 -0.14 1.92 -9.73
N ASP A 652 -0.66 3.02 -9.19
CA ASP A 652 -1.71 3.00 -8.18
C ASP A 652 -3.02 2.41 -8.71
N VAL A 653 -3.41 2.72 -9.96
CA VAL A 653 -4.54 2.07 -10.66
C VAL A 653 -4.32 0.56 -10.75
N ASN A 654 -3.12 0.13 -11.14
CA ASN A 654 -2.76 -1.30 -11.18
C ASN A 654 -2.96 -1.98 -9.81
N GLY A 655 -2.49 -1.36 -8.72
CA GLY A 655 -2.69 -1.88 -7.36
C GLY A 655 -4.16 -1.97 -6.96
N SER A 656 -4.98 -0.97 -7.32
CA SER A 656 -6.43 -1.01 -7.09
C SER A 656 -7.14 -2.12 -7.87
N LEU A 657 -6.75 -2.35 -9.14
CA LEU A 657 -7.32 -3.42 -9.96
C LEU A 657 -7.05 -4.80 -9.34
N TRP A 658 -5.87 -5.02 -8.76
CA TRP A 658 -5.55 -6.28 -8.07
C TRP A 658 -6.41 -6.49 -6.85
N ASN A 659 -6.61 -5.46 -6.03
CA ASN A 659 -7.46 -5.56 -4.85
C ASN A 659 -8.91 -5.91 -5.22
N VAL A 660 -9.46 -5.26 -6.25
CA VAL A 660 -10.81 -5.57 -6.76
C VAL A 660 -10.89 -7.00 -7.29
N ALA A 661 -9.90 -7.43 -8.08
CA ALA A 661 -9.85 -8.79 -8.62
C ALA A 661 -9.79 -9.85 -7.50
N ASP A 662 -9.01 -9.62 -6.44
CA ASP A 662 -8.89 -10.54 -5.32
C ASP A 662 -10.22 -10.72 -4.56
N VAL A 663 -10.97 -9.62 -4.34
CA VAL A 663 -12.32 -9.70 -3.76
C VAL A 663 -13.28 -10.46 -4.69
N GLU A 664 -13.25 -10.15 -5.98
CA GLU A 664 -14.12 -10.81 -6.97
C GLU A 664 -13.84 -12.32 -7.08
N VAL A 665 -12.58 -12.76 -6.96
CA VAL A 665 -12.22 -14.18 -6.87
C VAL A 665 -12.85 -14.81 -5.64
N SER A 666 -12.76 -14.19 -4.46
CA SER A 666 -13.39 -14.70 -3.23
C SER A 666 -14.92 -14.74 -3.31
N MET A 667 -15.54 -13.88 -4.12
CA MET A 667 -16.98 -13.91 -4.41
C MET A 667 -17.38 -14.91 -5.51
N GLY A 668 -16.42 -15.62 -6.13
CA GLY A 668 -16.65 -16.51 -7.26
C GLY A 668 -16.93 -15.81 -8.60
N ARG A 669 -16.72 -14.49 -8.69
CA ARG A 669 -16.92 -13.66 -9.90
C ARG A 669 -15.71 -13.72 -10.83
N LEU A 670 -15.30 -14.94 -11.20
CA LEU A 670 -14.03 -15.20 -11.88
C LEU A 670 -13.87 -14.48 -13.23
N ALA A 671 -14.96 -14.26 -13.97
CA ALA A 671 -14.90 -13.56 -15.27
C ALA A 671 -14.58 -12.07 -15.12
N SER A 672 -15.21 -11.38 -14.15
CA SER A 672 -14.94 -9.98 -13.85
C SER A 672 -13.52 -9.78 -13.32
N ALA A 673 -13.06 -10.69 -12.44
CA ALA A 673 -11.71 -10.65 -11.90
C ALA A 673 -10.64 -10.73 -13.01
N VAL A 674 -10.85 -11.60 -13.99
CA VAL A 674 -9.95 -11.71 -15.15
C VAL A 674 -9.94 -10.43 -15.98
N GLU A 675 -11.09 -9.79 -16.21
CA GLU A 675 -11.16 -8.51 -16.92
C GLU A 675 -10.31 -7.43 -16.22
N LYS A 676 -10.37 -7.34 -14.89
CA LYS A 676 -9.56 -6.39 -14.10
C LYS A 676 -8.07 -6.70 -14.19
N LEU A 677 -7.68 -7.97 -14.16
CA LEU A 677 -6.29 -8.38 -14.35
C LEU A 677 -5.80 -8.16 -15.79
N GLU A 678 -6.65 -8.30 -16.80
CA GLU A 678 -6.31 -7.99 -18.20
C GLU A 678 -6.07 -6.49 -18.39
N ARG A 679 -6.88 -5.62 -17.75
CA ARG A 679 -6.61 -4.17 -17.72
C ARG A 679 -5.29 -3.85 -17.01
N SER A 680 -5.02 -4.49 -15.88
CA SER A 680 -3.76 -4.35 -15.14
C SER A 680 -2.54 -4.80 -15.96
N ARG A 681 -2.66 -5.90 -16.70
CA ARG A 681 -1.64 -6.38 -17.64
C ARG A 681 -1.32 -5.31 -18.67
N ASP A 682 -2.32 -4.67 -19.26
CA ASP A 682 -2.12 -3.68 -20.32
C ASP A 682 -1.42 -2.42 -19.79
N ILE A 683 -1.78 -1.95 -18.58
CA ILE A 683 -1.08 -0.86 -17.90
C ILE A 683 0.40 -1.23 -17.68
N LEU A 684 0.68 -2.40 -17.11
CA LEU A 684 2.06 -2.83 -16.86
C LEU A 684 2.87 -3.06 -18.13
N LEU A 685 2.22 -3.48 -19.23
CA LEU A 685 2.86 -3.60 -20.53
C LEU A 685 3.35 -2.24 -21.04
N GLU A 686 2.52 -1.20 -20.94
CA GLU A 686 2.92 0.16 -21.29
C GLU A 686 4.05 0.68 -20.39
N MET A 687 3.98 0.39 -19.09
CA MET A 687 5.02 0.76 -18.14
C MET A 687 6.37 0.13 -18.50
N VAL A 688 6.40 -1.18 -18.73
CA VAL A 688 7.60 -1.91 -19.15
C VAL A 688 8.11 -1.43 -20.52
N ALA A 689 7.22 -1.02 -21.43
CA ALA A 689 7.64 -0.46 -22.72
C ALA A 689 8.33 0.91 -22.59
N SER A 690 7.93 1.71 -21.59
CA SER A 690 8.53 3.03 -21.32
C SER A 690 9.92 2.96 -20.66
N ASP A 691 10.15 1.96 -19.81
CA ASP A 691 11.44 1.68 -19.16
C ASP A 691 11.70 0.16 -19.16
N PRO A 692 12.28 -0.38 -20.25
CA PRO A 692 12.54 -1.81 -20.38
C PRO A 692 13.58 -2.35 -19.39
N ASP A 693 14.39 -1.49 -18.78
CA ASP A 693 15.42 -1.86 -17.81
C ASP A 693 14.88 -1.88 -16.37
N ASN A 694 13.65 -1.40 -16.15
CA ASN A 694 12.97 -1.49 -14.86
C ASN A 694 12.58 -2.93 -14.52
N ALA A 695 13.46 -3.59 -13.77
CA ALA A 695 13.28 -4.98 -13.37
C ALA A 695 12.07 -5.19 -12.43
N VAL A 696 11.66 -4.16 -11.67
CA VAL A 696 10.49 -4.23 -10.78
C VAL A 696 9.20 -4.34 -11.60
N TRP A 697 9.02 -3.45 -12.59
CA TRP A 697 7.83 -3.49 -13.45
C TRP A 697 7.77 -4.76 -14.29
N ARG A 698 8.91 -5.25 -14.77
CA ARG A 698 8.97 -6.55 -15.47
C ARG A 698 8.56 -7.71 -14.57
N ARG A 699 8.93 -7.67 -13.28
CA ARG A 699 8.49 -8.67 -12.31
C ARG A 699 6.99 -8.55 -12.05
N ASP A 700 6.44 -7.36 -11.83
CA ASP A 700 5.01 -7.18 -11.59
C ASP A 700 4.17 -7.61 -12.80
N TYR A 701 4.67 -7.38 -14.02
CA TYR A 701 4.07 -7.88 -15.25
C TYR A 701 3.98 -9.42 -15.28
N SER A 702 5.00 -10.13 -14.77
CA SER A 702 4.96 -11.60 -14.65
C SER A 702 3.94 -12.07 -13.59
N VAL A 703 3.80 -11.33 -12.49
CA VAL A 703 2.84 -11.63 -11.41
C VAL A 703 1.40 -11.58 -11.92
N VAL A 704 1.05 -10.66 -12.81
CA VAL A 704 -0.30 -10.60 -13.40
C VAL A 704 -0.62 -11.87 -14.19
N PHE A 705 0.33 -12.40 -14.96
CA PHE A 705 0.11 -13.67 -15.66
C PHE A 705 -0.08 -14.85 -14.69
N ASN A 706 0.63 -14.87 -13.56
CA ASN A 706 0.41 -15.89 -12.53
C ASN A 706 -1.00 -15.80 -11.93
N ARG A 707 -1.47 -14.59 -11.60
CA ARG A 707 -2.83 -14.36 -11.08
C ARG A 707 -3.90 -14.77 -12.10
N ILE A 708 -3.74 -14.39 -13.37
CA ILE A 708 -4.64 -14.83 -14.45
C ILE A 708 -4.61 -16.36 -14.56
N GLY A 709 -3.42 -16.97 -14.53
CA GLY A 709 -3.25 -18.41 -14.59
C GLY A 709 -4.01 -19.15 -13.50
N ASP A 710 -3.88 -18.70 -12.25
CA ASP A 710 -4.59 -19.28 -11.09
C ASP A 710 -6.11 -19.23 -11.29
N ILE A 711 -6.67 -18.10 -11.75
CA ILE A 711 -8.12 -18.01 -12.03
C ILE A 711 -8.54 -18.93 -13.19
N ARG A 712 -7.71 -19.05 -14.24
CA ARG A 712 -8.00 -19.98 -15.35
C ARG A 712 -8.00 -21.44 -14.90
N VAL A 713 -7.17 -21.82 -13.92
CA VAL A 713 -7.25 -23.15 -13.28
C VAL A 713 -8.59 -23.33 -12.58
N SER A 714 -9.03 -22.36 -11.77
CA SER A 714 -10.33 -22.41 -11.09
C SER A 714 -11.53 -22.47 -12.06
N GLN A 715 -11.39 -21.92 -13.27
CA GLN A 715 -12.38 -22.04 -14.36
C GLN A 715 -12.33 -23.38 -15.11
N GLY A 716 -11.36 -24.26 -14.81
CA GLY A 716 -11.11 -25.49 -15.56
C GLY A 716 -10.45 -25.28 -16.93
N ASN A 717 -10.05 -24.05 -17.28
CA ASN A 717 -9.40 -23.73 -18.55
C ASN A 717 -7.87 -23.94 -18.45
N LEU A 718 -7.48 -25.20 -18.31
CA LEU A 718 -6.09 -25.61 -18.10
C LEU A 718 -5.16 -25.15 -19.23
N ALA A 719 -5.63 -25.10 -20.48
CA ALA A 719 -4.84 -24.65 -21.62
C ALA A 719 -4.51 -23.14 -21.55
N ALA A 720 -5.46 -22.31 -21.13
CA ALA A 720 -5.21 -20.88 -20.91
C ALA A 720 -4.31 -20.65 -19.69
N ALA A 721 -4.51 -21.41 -18.60
CA ALA A 721 -3.65 -21.36 -17.42
C ALA A 721 -2.19 -21.68 -17.78
N LEU A 722 -1.95 -22.76 -18.52
CA LEU A 722 -0.61 -23.15 -18.94
C LEU A 722 0.09 -22.06 -19.77
N ARG A 723 -0.64 -21.40 -20.69
CA ARG A 723 -0.09 -20.27 -21.47
C ARG A 723 0.28 -19.08 -20.59
N ALA A 724 -0.56 -18.74 -19.60
CA ALA A 724 -0.30 -17.65 -18.69
C ALA A 724 0.94 -17.93 -17.83
N PHE A 725 1.01 -19.09 -17.17
CA PHE A 725 2.18 -19.48 -16.37
C PHE A 725 3.46 -19.60 -17.20
N SER A 726 3.38 -20.12 -18.43
CA SER A 726 4.54 -20.16 -19.35
C SER A 726 5.03 -18.76 -19.75
N THR A 727 4.13 -17.77 -19.79
CA THR A 727 4.51 -16.39 -20.09
C THR A 727 5.17 -15.74 -18.88
N ALA A 728 4.63 -15.96 -17.68
CA ALA A 728 5.24 -15.52 -16.43
C ALA A 728 6.65 -16.12 -16.26
N GLU A 729 6.80 -17.43 -16.51
CA GLU A 729 8.07 -18.15 -16.44
C GLU A 729 9.14 -17.54 -17.36
N LYS A 730 8.79 -17.21 -18.61
CA LYS A 730 9.74 -16.58 -19.56
C LYS A 730 10.25 -15.23 -19.07
N ILE A 731 9.37 -14.41 -18.47
CA ILE A 731 9.72 -13.10 -17.96
C ILE A 731 10.63 -13.24 -16.74
N ILE A 732 10.23 -14.05 -15.75
CA ILE A 732 10.98 -14.20 -14.49
C ILE A 732 12.30 -14.94 -14.70
N SER A 733 12.37 -15.90 -15.62
CA SER A 733 13.62 -16.59 -15.95
C SER A 733 14.61 -15.67 -16.67
N SER A 734 14.13 -14.72 -17.48
CA SER A 734 14.99 -13.66 -18.04
C SER A 734 15.54 -12.76 -16.94
N LEU A 735 14.70 -12.31 -16.00
CA LEU A 735 15.13 -11.49 -14.86
C LEU A 735 16.12 -12.23 -13.95
N SER A 736 15.84 -13.47 -13.58
CA SER A 736 16.72 -14.27 -12.72
C SER A 736 18.09 -14.52 -13.36
N ARG A 737 18.19 -14.63 -14.69
CA ARG A 737 19.47 -14.76 -15.41
C ARG A 737 20.23 -13.44 -15.48
N ALA A 738 19.54 -12.31 -15.63
CA ALA A 738 20.15 -10.98 -15.64
C ALA A 738 20.68 -10.57 -14.25
N TYR A 739 20.05 -11.07 -13.18
CA TYR A 739 20.39 -10.73 -11.79
C TYR A 739 20.62 -12.00 -10.96
N PRO A 740 21.71 -12.74 -11.19
CA PRO A 740 21.95 -14.07 -10.60
C PRO A 740 22.11 -14.07 -9.07
N ASP A 741 22.48 -12.93 -8.48
CA ASP A 741 22.61 -12.76 -7.03
C ASP A 741 21.27 -12.46 -6.33
N ASN A 742 20.22 -12.13 -7.10
CA ASN A 742 18.89 -11.94 -6.55
C ASN A 742 18.17 -13.28 -6.34
N LEU A 743 18.39 -13.88 -5.16
CA LEU A 743 17.84 -15.18 -4.79
C LEU A 743 16.31 -15.19 -4.71
N VAL A 744 15.67 -14.04 -4.47
CA VAL A 744 14.20 -13.93 -4.46
C VAL A 744 13.65 -14.20 -5.86
N TRP A 745 14.26 -13.66 -6.91
CA TRP A 745 13.80 -13.87 -8.29
C TRP A 745 14.08 -15.28 -8.78
N LYS A 746 15.16 -15.91 -8.31
CA LYS A 746 15.38 -17.34 -8.54
C LYS A 746 14.29 -18.20 -7.90
N ARG A 747 13.83 -17.84 -6.70
CA ARG A 747 12.69 -18.48 -6.05
C ARG A 747 11.40 -18.28 -6.85
N ASP A 748 11.11 -17.05 -7.30
CA ASP A 748 9.92 -16.76 -8.12
C ASP A 748 9.91 -17.58 -9.43
N TRP A 749 11.08 -17.77 -10.04
CA TRP A 749 11.24 -18.66 -11.20
C TRP A 749 10.93 -20.13 -10.84
N SER A 750 11.47 -20.63 -9.73
CA SER A 750 11.16 -21.98 -9.23
C SER A 750 9.67 -22.19 -8.94
N LEU A 751 8.98 -21.18 -8.38
CA LEU A 751 7.52 -21.22 -8.14
C LEU A 751 6.72 -21.32 -9.45
N SER A 752 7.20 -20.71 -10.54
CA SER A 752 6.54 -20.80 -11.85
C SER A 752 6.51 -22.23 -12.39
N HIS A 753 7.57 -23.02 -12.13
CA HIS A 753 7.61 -24.44 -12.50
C HIS A 753 6.62 -25.30 -11.70
N GLU A 754 6.31 -24.95 -10.45
CA GLU A 754 5.25 -25.64 -9.69
C GLU A 754 3.89 -25.41 -10.31
N LYS A 755 3.55 -24.14 -10.61
CA LYS A 755 2.27 -23.80 -11.24
C LYS A 755 2.09 -24.50 -12.59
N ILE A 756 3.16 -24.56 -13.40
CA ILE A 756 3.16 -25.32 -14.66
C ILE A 756 2.97 -26.82 -14.39
N GLY A 757 3.70 -27.38 -13.42
CA GLY A 757 3.60 -28.77 -13.01
C GLY A 757 2.19 -29.15 -12.59
N ASP A 758 1.55 -28.37 -11.71
CA ASP A 758 0.20 -28.61 -11.21
C ASP A 758 -0.83 -28.64 -12.36
N VAL A 759 -0.72 -27.73 -13.33
CA VAL A 759 -1.60 -27.72 -14.52
C VAL A 759 -1.35 -28.93 -15.41
N LEU A 760 -0.10 -29.36 -15.59
CA LEU A 760 0.24 -30.54 -16.38
C LEU A 760 -0.29 -31.83 -15.74
N VAL A 761 -0.29 -31.93 -14.40
CA VAL A 761 -0.95 -33.02 -13.68
C VAL A 761 -2.45 -33.02 -13.96
N ALA A 762 -3.12 -31.87 -13.86
CA ALA A 762 -4.55 -31.75 -14.14
C ALA A 762 -4.91 -32.09 -15.59
N GLN A 763 -3.98 -31.92 -16.54
CA GLN A 763 -4.12 -32.35 -17.95
C GLN A 763 -3.79 -33.83 -18.18
N GLY A 764 -3.30 -34.55 -17.17
CA GLY A 764 -2.82 -35.93 -17.29
C GLY A 764 -1.43 -36.08 -17.92
N ASN A 765 -0.71 -34.97 -18.19
CA ASN A 765 0.66 -35.00 -18.70
C ASN A 765 1.67 -35.18 -17.56
N LEU A 766 1.72 -36.39 -17.00
CA LEU A 766 2.59 -36.73 -15.87
C LEU A 766 4.08 -36.57 -16.18
N ALA A 767 4.51 -36.90 -17.40
CA ALA A 767 5.90 -36.74 -17.83
C ALA A 767 6.33 -35.26 -17.85
N GLY A 768 5.49 -34.38 -18.39
CA GLY A 768 5.72 -32.94 -18.37
C GLY A 768 5.73 -32.38 -16.95
N ALA A 769 4.80 -32.83 -16.09
CA ALA A 769 4.76 -32.43 -14.69
C ALA A 769 6.03 -32.84 -13.93
N LEU A 770 6.51 -34.08 -14.12
CA LEU A 770 7.76 -34.56 -13.50
C LEU A 770 8.97 -33.72 -13.90
N ASN A 771 9.05 -33.30 -15.17
CA ASN A 771 10.12 -32.41 -15.65
C ASN A 771 10.03 -31.01 -15.01
N ALA A 772 8.82 -30.47 -14.84
CA ALA A 772 8.63 -29.17 -14.20
C ALA A 772 9.01 -29.20 -12.72
N TYR A 773 8.54 -30.22 -11.97
CA TYR A 773 8.90 -30.37 -10.55
C TYR A 773 10.38 -30.68 -10.34
N SER A 774 11.02 -31.41 -11.25
CA SER A 774 12.47 -31.64 -11.21
C SER A 774 13.26 -30.33 -11.32
N GLN A 775 12.88 -29.44 -12.24
CA GLN A 775 13.49 -28.11 -12.35
C GLN A 775 13.29 -27.26 -11.10
N ARG A 776 12.07 -27.28 -10.53
CA ARG A 776 11.79 -26.63 -9.23
C ARG A 776 12.71 -27.17 -8.13
N ALA A 777 12.83 -28.49 -8.00
CA ALA A 777 13.63 -29.14 -6.96
C ALA A 777 15.11 -28.78 -7.07
N GLU A 778 15.66 -28.72 -8.28
CA GLU A 778 17.04 -28.28 -8.51
C GLU A 778 17.27 -26.84 -8.04
N MET A 779 16.42 -25.91 -8.47
CA MET A 779 16.52 -24.50 -8.05
C MET A 779 16.32 -24.32 -6.54
N ALA A 780 15.36 -25.02 -5.94
CA ALA A 780 15.10 -24.96 -4.50
C ALA A 780 16.28 -25.55 -3.69
N ARG A 781 16.95 -26.59 -4.21
CA ARG A 781 18.17 -27.15 -3.61
C ARG A 781 19.29 -26.12 -3.60
N GLU A 782 19.57 -25.49 -4.74
CA GLU A 782 20.59 -24.45 -4.83
C GLU A 782 20.32 -23.26 -3.89
N LEU A 783 19.04 -22.88 -3.71
CA LEU A 783 18.66 -21.85 -2.74
C LEU A 783 18.92 -22.29 -1.30
N ALA A 784 18.48 -23.50 -0.92
CA ALA A 784 18.69 -24.04 0.42
C ALA A 784 20.18 -24.26 0.76
N GLU A 785 21.02 -24.58 -0.23
CA GLU A 785 22.48 -24.69 -0.06
C GLU A 785 23.15 -23.33 0.15
N LYS A 786 22.66 -22.27 -0.52
CA LYS A 786 23.19 -20.90 -0.35
C LYS A 786 22.86 -20.29 1.01
N ASP A 787 21.68 -20.57 1.56
CA ASP A 787 21.31 -20.16 2.92
C ASP A 787 20.67 -21.33 3.69
N PRO A 788 21.49 -22.15 4.38
CA PRO A 788 21.01 -23.29 5.14
C PRO A 788 20.11 -22.93 6.34
N LEU A 789 20.10 -21.65 6.77
CA LEU A 789 19.28 -21.20 7.89
C LEU A 789 17.87 -20.77 7.44
N ASN A 790 17.67 -20.56 6.13
CA ASN A 790 16.40 -20.16 5.55
C ASN A 790 15.39 -21.32 5.51
N VAL A 791 14.51 -21.34 6.51
CA VAL A 791 13.47 -22.38 6.66
C VAL A 791 12.48 -22.41 5.51
N THR A 792 12.25 -21.28 4.84
CA THR A 792 11.31 -21.18 3.71
C THR A 792 11.84 -21.96 2.52
N TRP A 793 13.12 -21.78 2.17
CA TRP A 793 13.72 -22.46 1.02
C TRP A 793 13.88 -23.96 1.25
N LYS A 794 14.18 -24.38 2.49
CA LYS A 794 14.12 -25.80 2.88
C LYS A 794 12.71 -26.37 2.67
N ARG A 795 11.66 -25.66 3.12
CA ARG A 795 10.28 -26.10 2.93
C ARG A 795 9.87 -26.18 1.45
N ASP A 796 10.31 -25.23 0.62
CA ASP A 796 10.06 -25.26 -0.83
C ASP A 796 10.71 -26.50 -1.49
N LEU A 797 11.93 -26.86 -1.09
CA LEU A 797 12.62 -28.07 -1.56
C LEU A 797 11.89 -29.34 -1.14
N SER A 798 11.45 -29.43 0.12
CA SER A 798 10.63 -30.54 0.61
C SER A 798 9.35 -30.70 -0.22
N THR A 799 8.67 -29.59 -0.51
CA THR A 799 7.43 -29.60 -1.33
C THR A 799 7.72 -30.10 -2.75
N ALA A 800 8.83 -29.68 -3.35
CA ALA A 800 9.22 -30.17 -4.68
C ALA A 800 9.46 -31.70 -4.70
N HIS A 801 10.13 -32.23 -3.67
CA HIS A 801 10.34 -33.67 -3.50
C HIS A 801 9.02 -34.45 -3.29
N GLU A 802 8.09 -33.92 -2.49
CA GLU A 802 6.75 -34.51 -2.31
C GLU A 802 5.99 -34.62 -3.64
N ARG A 803 6.01 -33.56 -4.46
CA ARG A 803 5.35 -33.57 -5.77
C ARG A 803 5.99 -34.58 -6.73
N ILE A 804 7.32 -34.65 -6.77
CA ILE A 804 8.04 -35.67 -7.58
C ILE A 804 7.63 -37.08 -7.15
N GLY A 805 7.60 -37.36 -5.85
CA GLY A 805 7.22 -38.67 -5.33
C GLY A 805 5.81 -39.09 -5.74
N ARG A 806 4.84 -38.17 -5.66
CA ARG A 806 3.46 -38.43 -6.10
C ARG A 806 3.35 -38.74 -7.58
N ILE A 807 4.12 -38.05 -8.43
CA ILE A 807 4.10 -38.33 -9.88
C ILE A 807 4.73 -39.69 -10.16
N ARG A 808 5.86 -40.01 -9.54
CA ARG A 808 6.51 -41.32 -9.68
C ARG A 808 5.57 -42.46 -9.26
N ALA A 809 4.89 -42.31 -8.13
CA ALA A 809 3.89 -43.27 -7.65
C ALA A 809 2.74 -43.44 -8.66
N ALA A 810 2.20 -42.34 -9.20
CA ALA A 810 1.14 -42.37 -10.21
C ALA A 810 1.57 -43.03 -11.54
N THR A 811 2.88 -42.99 -11.86
CA THR A 811 3.45 -43.67 -13.03
C THR A 811 3.92 -45.09 -12.77
N GLY A 812 3.78 -45.60 -11.53
CA GLY A 812 4.18 -46.96 -11.14
C GLY A 812 5.65 -47.13 -10.72
N ASP A 813 6.45 -46.05 -10.68
CA ASP A 813 7.81 -46.05 -10.15
C ASP A 813 7.76 -45.91 -8.61
N LEU A 814 7.40 -47.00 -7.93
CA LEU A 814 7.17 -47.01 -6.48
C LEU A 814 8.46 -46.81 -5.67
N GLU A 815 9.56 -47.43 -6.09
CA GLU A 815 10.87 -47.21 -5.46
C GLU A 815 11.34 -45.76 -5.61
N GLY A 816 11.23 -45.18 -6.81
CA GLY A 816 11.57 -43.78 -7.03
C GLY A 816 10.62 -42.83 -6.30
N ALA A 817 9.35 -43.21 -6.10
CA ALA A 817 8.41 -42.45 -5.28
C ALA A 817 8.83 -42.43 -3.81
N LEU A 818 9.19 -43.59 -3.27
CA LEU A 818 9.67 -43.73 -1.89
C LEU A 818 10.92 -42.87 -1.66
N GLU A 819 11.92 -42.94 -2.55
CA GLU A 819 13.15 -42.13 -2.46
C GLU A 819 12.84 -40.63 -2.38
N ALA A 820 11.95 -40.13 -3.25
CA ALA A 820 11.57 -38.73 -3.27
C ALA A 820 10.77 -38.33 -2.01
N HIS A 821 9.87 -39.19 -1.52
CA HIS A 821 9.12 -38.96 -0.29
C HIS A 821 10.02 -38.96 0.96
N GLU A 822 11.01 -39.84 1.03
CA GLU A 822 12.01 -39.86 2.10
C GLU A 822 12.87 -38.59 2.10
N ALA A 823 13.33 -38.13 0.93
CA ALA A 823 14.05 -36.86 0.81
C ALA A 823 13.21 -35.66 1.31
N SER A 824 11.91 -35.65 1.02
CA SER A 824 10.98 -34.65 1.58
C SER A 824 10.83 -34.79 3.10
N LEU A 825 10.72 -36.02 3.61
CA LEU A 825 10.49 -36.30 5.02
C LEU A 825 11.65 -35.83 5.90
N VAL A 826 12.89 -36.08 5.50
CA VAL A 826 14.09 -35.65 6.25
C VAL A 826 14.07 -34.13 6.50
N ILE A 827 13.75 -33.34 5.48
CA ILE A 827 13.69 -31.88 5.61
C ILE A 827 12.57 -31.46 6.56
N ARG A 828 11.41 -32.13 6.51
CA ARG A 828 10.27 -31.81 7.39
C ARG A 828 10.56 -32.16 8.86
N GLU A 829 11.29 -33.25 9.10
CA GLU A 829 11.77 -33.61 10.44
C GLU A 829 12.70 -32.49 10.98
N GLU A 830 13.69 -32.05 10.20
CA GLU A 830 14.57 -30.92 10.59
C GLU A 830 13.80 -29.63 10.92
N LEU A 831 12.76 -29.30 10.15
CA LEU A 831 11.96 -28.09 10.37
C LEU A 831 11.17 -28.19 11.69
N VAL A 832 10.54 -29.32 11.96
CA VAL A 832 9.79 -29.54 13.21
C VAL A 832 10.71 -29.58 14.43
N GLU A 833 11.93 -30.12 14.31
CA GLU A 833 12.92 -30.07 15.39
C GLU A 833 13.30 -28.63 15.76
N LYS A 834 13.34 -27.72 14.77
CA LYS A 834 13.67 -26.31 14.98
C LYS A 834 12.55 -25.52 15.65
N ASP A 835 11.30 -25.80 15.31
CA ASP A 835 10.13 -25.22 15.98
C ASP A 835 9.01 -26.27 16.15
N PRO A 836 9.01 -26.99 17.30
CA PRO A 836 8.00 -28.00 17.59
C PRO A 836 6.59 -27.45 17.80
N GLN A 837 6.41 -26.14 17.94
CA GLN A 837 5.10 -25.52 18.12
C GLN A 837 4.46 -25.10 16.79
N ASN A 838 5.21 -25.13 15.69
CA ASN A 838 4.70 -24.75 14.38
C ASN A 838 3.71 -25.78 13.85
N ALA A 839 2.41 -25.49 13.98
CA ALA A 839 1.34 -26.38 13.53
C ALA A 839 1.43 -26.70 12.02
N GLY A 840 1.87 -25.74 11.20
CA GLY A 840 2.03 -25.94 9.76
C GLY A 840 3.14 -26.93 9.40
N TRP A 841 4.30 -26.84 10.08
CA TRP A 841 5.41 -27.78 9.83
C TRP A 841 5.10 -29.18 10.37
N ARG A 842 4.39 -29.26 11.49
CA ARG A 842 3.88 -30.53 12.01
C ARG A 842 2.90 -31.18 11.04
N PHE A 843 2.00 -30.39 10.44
CA PHE A 843 1.08 -30.89 9.42
C PHE A 843 1.82 -31.38 8.17
N ASP A 844 2.84 -30.65 7.72
CA ASP A 844 3.71 -31.12 6.63
C ASP A 844 4.39 -32.45 7.02
N LEU A 845 4.94 -32.57 8.23
CA LEU A 845 5.58 -33.81 8.70
C LEU A 845 4.59 -34.99 8.70
N TYR A 846 3.37 -34.79 9.18
CA TYR A 846 2.27 -35.76 9.07
C TYR A 846 2.08 -36.22 7.62
N ALA A 847 1.92 -35.27 6.68
CA ALA A 847 1.74 -35.59 5.26
C ALA A 847 2.96 -36.33 4.66
N GLY A 848 4.18 -35.99 5.09
CA GLY A 848 5.41 -36.66 4.66
C GLY A 848 5.46 -38.11 5.11
N LEU A 849 5.15 -38.37 6.38
CA LEU A 849 5.04 -39.72 6.94
C LEU A 849 3.96 -40.54 6.24
N TRP A 850 2.81 -39.91 5.94
CA TRP A 850 1.72 -40.53 5.20
C TRP A 850 2.15 -41.00 3.80
N TYR A 851 2.80 -40.15 3.02
CA TYR A 851 3.22 -40.51 1.66
C TYR A 851 4.30 -41.60 1.64
N VAL A 852 5.26 -41.57 2.58
CA VAL A 852 6.24 -42.65 2.73
C VAL A 852 5.53 -43.97 3.06
N ALA A 853 4.60 -43.95 4.03
CA ALA A 853 3.88 -45.16 4.41
C ALA A 853 3.03 -45.71 3.25
N ASP A 854 2.36 -44.86 2.48
CA ASP A 854 1.54 -45.28 1.34
C ASP A 854 2.42 -45.96 0.27
N ALA A 855 3.58 -45.40 -0.07
CA ALA A 855 4.54 -46.02 -0.97
C ALA A 855 5.05 -47.37 -0.44
N GLU A 856 5.35 -47.47 0.85
CA GLU A 856 5.76 -48.73 1.49
C GLU A 856 4.67 -49.80 1.49
N ILE A 857 3.40 -49.43 1.65
CA ILE A 857 2.26 -50.35 1.54
C ILE A 857 2.20 -50.96 0.14
N TYR A 858 2.31 -50.15 -0.91
CA TYR A 858 2.31 -50.65 -2.29
C TYR A 858 3.52 -51.54 -2.59
N LEU A 859 4.66 -51.32 -1.93
CA LEU A 859 5.84 -52.19 -1.99
C LEU A 859 5.73 -53.45 -1.11
N GLY A 860 4.62 -53.64 -0.38
CA GLY A 860 4.41 -54.76 0.54
C GLY A 860 5.20 -54.67 1.86
N ARG A 861 5.80 -53.51 2.15
CA ARG A 861 6.60 -53.26 3.36
C ARG A 861 5.71 -52.79 4.51
N LEU A 862 4.84 -53.69 4.99
CA LEU A 862 3.79 -53.35 5.95
C LEU A 862 4.30 -52.93 7.34
N ALA A 863 5.43 -53.46 7.79
CA ALA A 863 6.00 -53.14 9.10
C ALA A 863 6.50 -51.68 9.21
N PRO A 864 7.39 -51.19 8.32
CA PRO A 864 7.82 -49.80 8.37
C PRO A 864 6.67 -48.82 8.05
N ALA A 865 5.75 -49.20 7.14
CA ALA A 865 4.57 -48.38 6.85
C ALA A 865 3.71 -48.14 8.10
N ARG A 866 3.52 -49.18 8.92
CA ARG A 866 2.80 -49.08 10.20
C ARG A 866 3.49 -48.12 11.16
N GLU A 867 4.81 -48.20 11.33
CA GLU A 867 5.56 -47.29 12.20
C GLU A 867 5.37 -45.83 11.78
N LYS A 868 5.46 -45.55 10.48
CA LYS A 868 5.26 -44.20 9.93
C LYS A 868 3.83 -43.69 10.14
N LEU A 869 2.82 -44.54 9.94
CA LEU A 869 1.43 -44.19 10.19
C LEU A 869 1.11 -43.99 11.69
N GLU A 870 1.73 -44.74 12.60
CA GLU A 870 1.57 -44.55 14.05
C GLU A 870 2.11 -43.17 14.48
N ARG A 871 3.28 -42.78 13.94
CA ARG A 871 3.85 -41.44 14.12
C ARG A 871 2.95 -40.36 13.49
N ALA A 872 2.46 -40.59 12.28
CA ALA A 872 1.56 -39.66 11.58
C ALA A 872 0.27 -39.43 12.39
N HIS A 873 -0.36 -40.50 12.87
CA HIS A 873 -1.55 -40.45 13.72
C HIS A 873 -1.32 -39.63 15.00
N THR A 874 -0.18 -39.84 15.67
CA THR A 874 0.17 -39.07 16.88
C THR A 874 0.21 -37.58 16.60
N ILE A 875 0.90 -37.17 15.54
CA ILE A 875 1.06 -35.75 15.17
C ILE A 875 -0.29 -35.12 14.83
N ILE A 876 -1.09 -35.75 13.97
CA ILE A 876 -2.36 -35.17 13.52
C ILE A 876 -3.40 -35.14 14.64
N LYS A 877 -3.38 -36.11 15.57
CA LYS A 877 -4.22 -36.11 16.76
C LYS A 877 -3.93 -34.92 17.66
N GLU A 878 -2.66 -34.68 17.98
CA GLU A 878 -2.26 -33.52 18.79
C GLU A 878 -2.63 -32.18 18.11
N LEU A 879 -2.50 -32.08 16.78
CA LEU A 879 -2.95 -30.92 16.02
C LEU A 879 -4.47 -30.73 16.13
N ALA A 880 -5.24 -31.81 15.92
CA ALA A 880 -6.69 -31.81 16.03
C ALA A 880 -7.18 -31.43 17.44
N ASP A 881 -6.50 -31.90 18.49
CA ASP A 881 -6.79 -31.57 19.89
C ASP A 881 -6.49 -30.09 20.20
N SER A 882 -5.44 -29.52 19.60
CA SER A 882 -5.08 -28.10 19.77
C SER A 882 -6.10 -27.13 19.15
N ASN A 883 -6.85 -27.58 18.15
CA ASN A 883 -7.89 -26.80 17.48
C ASN A 883 -9.09 -27.68 17.13
N ALA A 884 -9.95 -27.91 18.12
CA ALA A 884 -11.13 -28.76 17.99
C ALA A 884 -12.13 -28.32 16.90
N ARG A 885 -12.05 -27.06 16.42
CA ARG A 885 -12.91 -26.57 15.32
C ARG A 885 -12.37 -26.90 13.93
N ASN A 886 -11.12 -27.37 13.81
CA ASN A 886 -10.55 -27.73 12.52
C ASN A 886 -11.03 -29.13 12.10
N ALA A 887 -12.18 -29.17 11.43
CA ALA A 887 -12.80 -30.41 10.96
C ALA A 887 -11.92 -31.19 9.96
N ILE A 888 -11.00 -30.52 9.26
CA ILE A 888 -10.05 -31.18 8.35
C ILE A 888 -9.08 -32.04 9.16
N TRP A 889 -8.46 -31.50 10.22
CA TRP A 889 -7.54 -32.26 11.06
C TRP A 889 -8.23 -33.40 11.80
N GLN A 890 -9.45 -33.15 12.29
CA GLN A 890 -10.27 -34.18 12.91
C GLN A 890 -10.55 -35.33 11.93
N ARG A 891 -10.84 -35.03 10.65
CA ARG A 891 -11.00 -36.05 9.61
C ARG A 891 -9.69 -36.77 9.28
N ASP A 892 -8.57 -36.06 9.22
CA ASP A 892 -7.26 -36.66 8.94
C ASP A 892 -6.82 -37.65 10.04
N VAL A 893 -7.26 -37.45 11.29
CA VAL A 893 -7.14 -38.45 12.37
C VAL A 893 -7.86 -39.75 12.01
N THR A 894 -9.10 -39.66 11.52
CA THR A 894 -9.93 -40.84 11.20
C THR A 894 -9.37 -41.60 9.99
N VAL A 895 -8.85 -40.87 9.00
CA VAL A 895 -8.17 -41.40 7.82
C VAL A 895 -6.88 -42.14 8.22
N ALA A 896 -6.08 -41.56 9.12
CA ALA A 896 -4.86 -42.20 9.65
C ALA A 896 -5.17 -43.52 10.38
N LEU A 897 -6.16 -43.51 11.27
CA LEU A 897 -6.62 -44.71 11.98
C LEU A 897 -7.16 -45.77 11.01
N GLY A 898 -7.93 -45.35 10.00
CA GLY A 898 -8.48 -46.25 9.00
C GLY A 898 -7.42 -47.02 8.21
N ARG A 899 -6.27 -46.40 7.94
CA ARG A 899 -5.15 -47.06 7.25
C ARG A 899 -4.24 -47.89 8.15
N LEU A 900 -4.06 -47.47 9.41
CA LEU A 900 -3.45 -48.34 10.42
C LEU A 900 -4.24 -49.65 10.57
N ALA A 901 -5.56 -49.54 10.63
CA ALA A 901 -6.45 -50.69 10.68
C ALA A 901 -6.33 -51.58 9.43
N ASP A 902 -6.22 -51.01 8.21
CA ASP A 902 -6.01 -51.80 6.98
C ASP A 902 -4.76 -52.68 7.07
N ILE A 903 -3.65 -52.13 7.57
CA ILE A 903 -2.41 -52.91 7.76
C ILE A 903 -2.62 -54.01 8.81
N MET A 904 -3.31 -53.69 9.93
CA MET A 904 -3.60 -54.67 10.98
C MET A 904 -4.48 -55.82 10.46
N LEU A 905 -5.48 -55.52 9.63
CA LEU A 905 -6.34 -56.53 9.00
C LEU A 905 -5.53 -57.44 8.06
N GLN A 906 -4.64 -56.86 7.24
CA GLN A 906 -3.74 -57.66 6.37
C GLN A 906 -2.77 -58.55 7.17
N GLN A 907 -2.36 -58.11 8.36
CA GLN A 907 -1.54 -58.88 9.28
C GLN A 907 -2.32 -59.92 10.10
N GLY A 908 -3.65 -60.00 9.95
CA GLY A 908 -4.51 -60.89 10.74
C GLY A 908 -4.71 -60.46 12.19
N LYS A 909 -4.38 -59.21 12.53
CA LYS A 909 -4.50 -58.63 13.89
C LYS A 909 -5.88 -58.01 14.09
N TYR A 910 -6.93 -58.81 14.01
CA TYR A 910 -8.31 -58.34 13.95
C TYR A 910 -8.76 -57.59 15.22
N ASP A 911 -8.32 -58.00 16.41
CA ASP A 911 -8.67 -57.32 17.67
C ASP A 911 -8.04 -55.92 17.79
N GLU A 912 -6.76 -55.77 17.40
CA GLU A 912 -6.09 -54.46 17.34
C GLU A 912 -6.76 -53.55 16.30
N ALA A 913 -7.10 -54.12 15.12
CA ALA A 913 -7.81 -53.40 14.06
C ALA A 913 -9.18 -52.91 14.55
N LEU A 914 -9.95 -53.75 15.24
CA LEU A 914 -11.27 -53.38 15.77
C LEU A 914 -11.19 -52.22 16.75
N LYS A 915 -10.22 -52.22 17.66
CA LYS A 915 -10.04 -51.10 18.58
C LYS A 915 -9.77 -49.79 17.81
N THR A 916 -8.81 -49.83 16.89
CA THR A 916 -8.40 -48.70 16.06
C THR A 916 -9.55 -48.15 15.20
N LEU A 917 -10.37 -49.05 14.64
CA LEU A 917 -11.54 -48.67 13.85
C LEU A 917 -12.67 -48.08 14.68
N ASN A 918 -12.89 -48.57 15.91
CA ASN A 918 -13.87 -47.97 16.82
C ASN A 918 -13.48 -46.54 17.23
N ASP A 919 -12.20 -46.29 17.49
CA ASP A 919 -11.68 -44.94 17.77
C ASP A 919 -11.91 -44.00 16.56
N SER A 920 -11.67 -44.50 15.34
CA SER A 920 -11.92 -43.77 14.08
C SER A 920 -13.42 -43.46 13.89
N ARG A 921 -14.27 -44.45 14.18
CA ARG A 921 -15.72 -44.34 14.11
C ARG A 921 -16.26 -43.31 15.08
N GLU A 922 -15.81 -43.32 16.34
CA GLU A 922 -16.22 -42.36 17.37
C GLU A 922 -15.90 -40.92 16.96
N THR A 923 -14.68 -40.69 16.47
CA THR A 923 -14.25 -39.37 15.97
C THR A 923 -15.10 -38.91 14.78
N THR A 924 -15.43 -39.83 13.85
CA THR A 924 -16.27 -39.50 12.68
C THR A 924 -17.71 -39.19 13.07
N VAL A 925 -18.28 -39.88 14.08
CA VAL A 925 -19.61 -39.57 14.62
C VAL A 925 -19.61 -38.15 15.21
N GLY A 926 -18.59 -37.76 15.97
CA GLY A 926 -18.45 -36.40 16.50
C GLY A 926 -18.41 -35.33 15.40
N LEU A 927 -17.76 -35.61 14.26
CA LEU A 927 -17.80 -34.72 13.10
C LEU A 927 -19.22 -34.57 12.54
N ILE A 928 -19.93 -35.69 12.35
CA ILE A 928 -21.31 -35.70 11.80
C ILE A 928 -22.30 -34.97 12.72
N GLU A 929 -22.08 -34.96 14.04
CA GLU A 929 -22.91 -34.16 14.96
C GLU A 929 -22.78 -32.65 14.71
N THR A 930 -21.65 -32.18 14.16
CA THR A 930 -21.45 -30.76 13.81
C THR A 930 -22.07 -30.37 12.46
N ASP A 931 -22.03 -31.27 11.48
CA ASP A 931 -22.70 -31.12 10.19
C ASP A 931 -23.28 -32.48 9.74
N SER A 932 -24.56 -32.67 10.09
CA SER A 932 -25.24 -33.93 9.83
C SER A 932 -25.43 -34.24 8.35
N GLN A 933 -25.36 -33.24 7.45
CA GLN A 933 -25.58 -33.42 6.01
C GLN A 933 -24.28 -33.61 5.23
N ASN A 934 -23.12 -33.59 5.90
CA ASN A 934 -21.84 -33.75 5.24
C ASN A 934 -21.69 -35.14 4.61
N THR A 935 -21.87 -35.22 3.30
CA THR A 935 -21.84 -36.49 2.55
C THR A 935 -20.47 -37.18 2.58
N ILE A 936 -19.39 -36.42 2.76
CA ILE A 936 -18.03 -36.97 2.88
C ILE A 936 -17.89 -37.70 4.21
N TRP A 937 -18.27 -37.08 5.33
CA TRP A 937 -18.15 -37.70 6.66
C TRP A 937 -19.10 -38.87 6.84
N LEU A 938 -20.31 -38.80 6.28
CA LEU A 938 -21.22 -39.94 6.21
C LEU A 938 -20.56 -41.11 5.50
N ARG A 939 -19.94 -40.88 4.33
CA ARG A 939 -19.25 -41.94 3.61
C ARG A 939 -18.04 -42.49 4.36
N ASP A 940 -17.26 -41.64 5.04
CA ASP A 940 -16.14 -42.08 5.88
C ASP A 940 -16.62 -42.97 7.05
N LEU A 941 -17.77 -42.66 7.65
CA LEU A 941 -18.40 -43.49 8.69
C LEU A 941 -18.84 -44.85 8.13
N ALA A 942 -19.45 -44.87 6.93
CA ALA A 942 -19.85 -46.11 6.27
C ALA A 942 -18.64 -47.03 5.98
N ILE A 943 -17.49 -46.45 5.60
CA ILE A 943 -16.23 -47.20 5.40
C ILE A 943 -15.70 -47.74 6.73
N ALA A 944 -15.79 -46.99 7.82
CA ALA A 944 -15.40 -47.48 9.14
C ALA A 944 -16.28 -48.67 9.58
N ASP A 945 -17.61 -48.55 9.43
CA ASP A 945 -18.56 -49.62 9.74
C ASP A 945 -18.36 -50.86 8.86
N GLU A 946 -17.99 -50.70 7.58
CA GLU A 946 -17.56 -51.80 6.71
C GLU A 946 -16.38 -52.56 7.31
N LYS A 947 -15.30 -51.85 7.66
CA LYS A 947 -14.07 -52.47 8.14
C LYS A 947 -14.25 -53.14 9.49
N ILE A 948 -15.07 -52.55 10.37
CA ILE A 948 -15.47 -53.17 11.65
C ILE A 948 -16.23 -54.46 11.39
N GLY A 949 -17.17 -54.44 10.44
CA GLY A 949 -17.91 -55.62 10.01
C GLY A 949 -17.00 -56.72 9.45
N ASP A 950 -16.01 -56.37 8.62
CA ASP A 950 -15.05 -57.31 8.03
C ASP A 950 -14.16 -57.95 9.11
N ALA A 951 -13.69 -57.16 10.08
CA ALA A 951 -12.89 -57.64 11.21
C ALA A 951 -13.70 -58.57 12.12
N GLN A 952 -14.94 -58.20 12.47
CA GLN A 952 -15.86 -59.04 13.25
C GLN A 952 -16.21 -60.34 12.52
N PHE A 953 -16.43 -60.29 11.21
CA PHE A 953 -16.68 -61.49 10.40
C PHE A 953 -15.50 -62.46 10.49
N SER A 954 -14.28 -61.92 10.39
CA SER A 954 -13.03 -62.71 10.42
C SER A 954 -12.76 -63.32 11.80
N LEU A 955 -13.24 -62.69 12.87
CA LEU A 955 -13.24 -63.23 14.24
C LEU A 955 -14.37 -64.22 14.51
N GLY A 956 -15.30 -64.43 13.56
CA GLY A 956 -16.48 -65.29 13.74
C GLY A 956 -17.62 -64.64 14.53
N ASN A 957 -17.54 -63.34 14.82
CA ASN A 957 -18.57 -62.57 15.53
C ASN A 957 -19.68 -62.14 14.56
N LEU A 958 -20.44 -63.12 14.04
CA LEU A 958 -21.38 -62.92 12.93
C LEU A 958 -22.48 -61.90 13.25
N ASP A 959 -23.05 -61.90 14.46
CA ASP A 959 -24.12 -60.94 14.81
C ASP A 959 -23.61 -59.49 14.87
N ALA A 960 -22.42 -59.27 15.44
CA ALA A 960 -21.81 -57.95 15.47
C ALA A 960 -21.44 -57.48 14.05
N SER A 961 -20.90 -58.39 13.23
CA SER A 961 -20.61 -58.12 11.82
C SER A 961 -21.85 -57.70 11.03
N LEU A 962 -22.97 -58.40 11.23
CA LEU A 962 -24.25 -58.07 10.63
C LEU A 962 -24.76 -56.69 11.07
N GLU A 963 -24.62 -56.35 12.35
CA GLU A 963 -24.99 -55.03 12.87
C GLU A 963 -24.17 -53.90 12.21
N SER A 964 -22.85 -54.07 12.09
CA SER A 964 -21.97 -53.09 11.46
C SER A 964 -22.31 -52.87 9.98
N TYR A 965 -22.57 -53.95 9.21
CA TYR A 965 -22.98 -53.80 7.81
C TYR A 965 -24.37 -53.20 7.64
N ARG A 966 -25.30 -53.40 8.58
CA ARG A 966 -26.59 -52.70 8.57
C ARG A 966 -26.43 -51.20 8.77
N LYS A 967 -25.59 -50.77 9.71
CA LYS A 967 -25.26 -49.35 9.91
C LYS A 967 -24.64 -48.73 8.65
N ARG A 968 -23.70 -49.43 8.00
CA ARG A 968 -23.18 -49.03 6.69
C ARG A 968 -24.29 -48.87 5.65
N MET A 969 -25.21 -49.83 5.56
CA MET A 969 -26.32 -49.82 4.60
C MET A 969 -27.23 -48.60 4.81
N GLU A 970 -27.63 -48.32 6.06
CA GLU A 970 -28.45 -47.16 6.42
C GLU A 970 -27.81 -45.84 5.95
N ILE A 971 -26.49 -45.72 6.08
CA ILE A 971 -25.76 -44.55 5.60
C ILE A 971 -25.74 -44.50 4.06
N ALA A 972 -25.50 -45.63 3.40
CA ALA A 972 -25.51 -45.70 1.94
C ALA A 972 -26.89 -45.37 1.36
N GLU A 973 -27.98 -45.85 1.96
CA GLU A 973 -29.36 -45.48 1.59
C GLU A 973 -29.59 -43.97 1.73
N ARG A 974 -29.11 -43.38 2.84
CA ARG A 974 -29.21 -41.94 3.07
C ARG A 974 -28.43 -41.12 2.03
N LEU A 975 -27.24 -41.58 1.64
CA LEU A 975 -26.46 -40.95 0.57
C LEU A 975 -27.19 -41.04 -0.77
N VAL A 976 -27.69 -42.22 -1.15
CA VAL A 976 -28.47 -42.42 -2.39
C VAL A 976 -29.74 -41.58 -2.41
N ALA A 977 -30.43 -41.41 -1.27
CA ALA A 977 -31.59 -40.52 -1.17
C ALA A 977 -31.26 -39.03 -1.40
N THR A 978 -29.99 -38.64 -1.27
CA THR A 978 -29.51 -37.27 -1.54
C THR A 978 -29.27 -37.05 -3.04
N ASP A 979 -28.72 -38.06 -3.73
CA ASP A 979 -28.54 -38.07 -5.18
C ASP A 979 -28.68 -39.51 -5.70
N GLU A 980 -29.85 -39.82 -6.25
CA GLU A 980 -30.20 -41.15 -6.75
C GLU A 980 -29.39 -41.54 -8.00
N GLN A 981 -28.76 -40.58 -8.68
CA GLN A 981 -27.94 -40.85 -9.86
C GLN A 981 -26.46 -41.00 -9.52
N ASN A 982 -26.07 -40.81 -8.25
CA ASN A 982 -24.69 -40.96 -7.84
C ASN A 982 -24.24 -42.42 -7.91
N ARG A 983 -23.52 -42.74 -8.99
CA ARG A 983 -23.06 -44.10 -9.31
C ARG A 983 -22.15 -44.68 -8.22
N ALA A 984 -21.38 -43.85 -7.51
CA ALA A 984 -20.54 -44.31 -6.42
C ALA A 984 -21.38 -44.74 -5.21
N TRP A 985 -22.39 -43.96 -4.83
CA TRP A 985 -23.26 -44.27 -3.69
C TRP A 985 -24.18 -45.46 -3.97
N LEU A 986 -24.68 -45.59 -5.19
CA LEU A 986 -25.40 -46.79 -5.63
C LEU A 986 -24.50 -48.04 -5.51
N ARG A 987 -23.23 -47.95 -5.92
CA ARG A 987 -22.29 -49.07 -5.77
C ARG A 987 -22.01 -49.39 -4.30
N ASP A 988 -21.84 -48.38 -3.45
CA ASP A 988 -21.65 -48.56 -2.01
C ASP A 988 -22.88 -49.24 -1.34
N LEU A 989 -24.10 -48.92 -1.80
CA LEU A 989 -25.33 -49.58 -1.34
C LEU A 989 -25.38 -51.05 -1.78
N SER A 990 -25.08 -51.33 -3.05
CA SER A 990 -24.98 -52.70 -3.57
C SER A 990 -23.99 -53.57 -2.77
N LEU A 991 -22.83 -53.00 -2.42
CA LEU A 991 -21.82 -53.70 -1.62
C LEU A 991 -22.30 -53.98 -0.20
N SER A 992 -23.06 -53.06 0.42
CA SER A 992 -23.68 -53.29 1.73
C SER A 992 -24.62 -54.50 1.71
N HIS A 993 -25.50 -54.60 0.70
CA HIS A 993 -26.37 -55.77 0.52
C HIS A 993 -25.58 -57.07 0.32
N GLU A 994 -24.51 -57.06 -0.48
CA GLU A 994 -23.65 -58.25 -0.66
C GLU A 994 -23.03 -58.71 0.67
N LYS A 995 -22.47 -57.77 1.43
CA LYS A 995 -21.81 -58.05 2.72
C LYS A 995 -22.80 -58.60 3.74
N ILE A 996 -24.00 -58.01 3.85
CA ILE A 996 -25.08 -58.53 4.70
C ILE A 996 -25.47 -59.95 4.28
N GLY A 997 -25.68 -60.17 2.97
CA GLY A 997 -25.99 -61.49 2.42
C GLY A 997 -24.93 -62.54 2.78
N LYS A 998 -23.64 -62.19 2.69
CA LYS A 998 -22.52 -63.06 3.08
C LYS A 998 -22.60 -63.48 4.55
N VAL A 999 -22.91 -62.55 5.46
CA VAL A 999 -23.06 -62.88 6.89
C VAL A 999 -24.27 -63.78 7.13
N LEU A 1000 -25.39 -63.51 6.47
CA LEU A 1000 -26.62 -64.30 6.61
C LEU A 1000 -26.43 -65.74 6.11
N ILE A 1001 -25.65 -65.96 5.05
CA ILE A 1001 -25.24 -67.30 4.60
C ILE A 1001 -24.47 -68.01 5.72
N ALA A 1002 -23.49 -67.34 6.33
CA ALA A 1002 -22.71 -67.91 7.44
C ALA A 1002 -23.58 -68.21 8.68
N GLN A 1003 -24.67 -67.45 8.88
CA GLN A 1003 -25.68 -67.71 9.91
C GLN A 1003 -26.74 -68.75 9.52
N GLN A 1004 -26.66 -69.31 8.30
CA GLN A 1004 -27.66 -70.20 7.70
C GLN A 1004 -29.07 -69.61 7.53
N LYS A 1005 -29.19 -68.28 7.45
CA LYS A 1005 -30.45 -67.57 7.15
C LYS A 1005 -30.59 -67.35 5.64
N MET A 1006 -30.80 -68.45 4.92
CA MET A 1006 -30.67 -68.47 3.46
C MET A 1006 -31.72 -67.62 2.72
N ASP A 1007 -32.95 -67.54 3.21
CA ASP A 1007 -34.00 -66.72 2.55
C ASP A 1007 -33.74 -65.22 2.70
N ASP A 1008 -33.31 -64.77 3.88
CA ASP A 1008 -32.90 -63.38 4.10
C ASP A 1008 -31.65 -63.04 3.27
N ALA A 1009 -30.68 -63.97 3.22
CA ALA A 1009 -29.49 -63.80 2.39
C ALA A 1009 -29.87 -63.62 0.91
N LEU A 1010 -30.79 -64.45 0.40
CA LEU A 1010 -31.27 -64.39 -0.97
C LEU A 1010 -31.94 -63.06 -1.29
N ALA A 1011 -32.73 -62.50 -0.37
CA ALA A 1011 -33.34 -61.18 -0.54
C ALA A 1011 -32.28 -60.10 -0.74
N HIS A 1012 -31.28 -60.01 0.16
CA HIS A 1012 -30.21 -59.03 0.03
C HIS A 1012 -29.35 -59.24 -1.23
N GLN A 1013 -29.06 -60.47 -1.65
CA GLN A 1013 -28.31 -60.71 -2.88
C GLN A 1013 -29.09 -60.25 -4.14
N ARG A 1014 -30.42 -60.39 -4.15
CA ARG A 1014 -31.27 -59.88 -5.24
C ARG A 1014 -31.29 -58.36 -5.30
N ASP A 1015 -31.39 -57.69 -4.15
CA ASP A 1015 -31.31 -56.23 -4.10
C ASP A 1015 -29.96 -55.72 -4.64
N SER A 1016 -28.85 -56.39 -4.26
CA SER A 1016 -27.53 -56.06 -4.79
C SER A 1016 -27.44 -56.25 -6.31
N LEU A 1017 -28.01 -57.35 -6.84
CA LEU A 1017 -28.07 -57.61 -8.28
C LEU A 1017 -28.84 -56.52 -9.02
N GLU A 1018 -30.01 -56.11 -8.51
CA GLU A 1018 -30.83 -55.08 -9.15
C GLU A 1018 -30.05 -53.76 -9.29
N ILE A 1019 -29.35 -53.35 -8.23
CA ILE A 1019 -28.54 -52.12 -8.25
C ILE A 1019 -27.38 -52.24 -9.24
N ARG A 1020 -26.67 -53.39 -9.26
CA ARG A 1020 -25.56 -53.61 -10.20
C ARG A 1020 -26.00 -53.64 -11.65
N GLN A 1021 -27.17 -54.20 -11.94
CA GLN A 1021 -27.77 -54.18 -13.27
C GLN A 1021 -28.07 -52.75 -13.71
N LYS A 1022 -28.64 -51.91 -12.82
CA LYS A 1022 -28.85 -50.47 -13.08
C LYS A 1022 -27.53 -49.76 -13.38
N LEU A 1023 -26.48 -50.02 -12.59
CA LEU A 1023 -25.14 -49.45 -12.82
C LEU A 1023 -24.57 -49.86 -14.18
N ALA A 1024 -24.57 -51.16 -14.49
CA ALA A 1024 -24.06 -51.68 -15.77
C ALA A 1024 -24.85 -51.16 -16.98
N ALA A 1025 -26.16 -50.95 -16.84
CA ALA A 1025 -26.99 -50.36 -17.89
C ALA A 1025 -26.68 -48.87 -18.13
N SER A 1026 -26.25 -48.14 -17.08
CA SER A 1026 -25.89 -46.72 -17.17
C SER A 1026 -24.58 -46.46 -17.93
N ASP A 1027 -23.68 -47.44 -17.95
CA ASP A 1027 -22.44 -47.41 -18.72
C ASP A 1027 -22.14 -48.79 -19.34
N PRO A 1028 -22.70 -49.05 -20.54
CA PRO A 1028 -22.53 -50.36 -21.19
C PRO A 1028 -21.10 -50.68 -21.62
N LEU A 1029 -20.17 -49.72 -21.59
CA LEU A 1029 -18.76 -49.95 -21.91
C LEU A 1029 -17.93 -50.31 -20.67
N ASN A 1030 -18.48 -50.09 -19.47
CA ASN A 1030 -17.81 -50.43 -18.22
C ASN A 1030 -17.81 -51.95 -17.99
N VAL A 1031 -16.73 -52.59 -18.38
CA VAL A 1031 -16.51 -54.04 -18.23
C VAL A 1031 -16.48 -54.48 -16.77
N THR A 1032 -16.03 -53.62 -15.85
CA THR A 1032 -16.00 -53.91 -14.40
C THR A 1032 -17.42 -54.06 -13.86
N TRP A 1033 -18.34 -53.18 -14.22
CA TRP A 1033 -19.74 -53.28 -13.76
C TRP A 1033 -20.47 -54.48 -14.35
N LYS A 1034 -20.17 -54.87 -15.59
CA LYS A 1034 -20.66 -56.14 -16.14
C LYS A 1034 -20.16 -57.33 -15.33
N ARG A 1035 -18.88 -57.35 -14.97
CA ARG A 1035 -18.31 -58.39 -14.10
C ARG A 1035 -18.96 -58.39 -12.70
N ASP A 1036 -19.23 -57.22 -12.12
CA ASP A 1036 -19.92 -57.10 -10.82
C ASP A 1036 -21.34 -57.73 -10.86
N VAL A 1037 -22.06 -57.60 -11.99
CA VAL A 1037 -23.36 -58.28 -12.22
C VAL A 1037 -23.19 -59.79 -12.30
N ALA A 1038 -22.15 -60.29 -12.98
CA ALA A 1038 -21.87 -61.72 -13.04
C ALA A 1038 -21.57 -62.32 -11.65
N ILE A 1039 -20.81 -61.59 -10.83
CA ILE A 1039 -20.52 -61.99 -9.44
C ILE A 1039 -21.81 -62.04 -8.62
N ALA A 1040 -22.74 -61.10 -8.80
CA ALA A 1040 -24.02 -61.13 -8.08
C ALA A 1040 -24.86 -62.37 -8.46
N HIS A 1041 -24.92 -62.73 -9.74
CA HIS A 1041 -25.52 -64.00 -10.17
C HIS A 1041 -24.82 -65.22 -9.54
N GLU A 1042 -23.48 -65.21 -9.43
CA GLU A 1042 -22.75 -66.26 -8.72
C GLU A 1042 -23.21 -66.41 -7.26
N LYS A 1043 -23.31 -65.30 -6.53
CA LYS A 1043 -23.71 -65.32 -5.11
C LYS A 1043 -25.14 -65.80 -4.90
N ILE A 1044 -26.07 -65.42 -5.78
CA ILE A 1044 -27.46 -65.93 -5.74
C ILE A 1044 -27.47 -67.43 -6.05
N GLY A 1045 -26.70 -67.87 -7.04
CA GLY A 1045 -26.56 -69.29 -7.38
C GLY A 1045 -25.99 -70.12 -6.23
N ASP A 1046 -24.98 -69.59 -5.52
CA ASP A 1046 -24.39 -70.23 -4.33
C ASP A 1046 -25.46 -70.39 -3.21
N VAL A 1047 -26.29 -69.38 -2.98
CA VAL A 1047 -27.39 -69.47 -1.98
C VAL A 1047 -28.40 -70.55 -2.37
N TYR A 1048 -28.83 -70.61 -3.63
CA TYR A 1048 -29.74 -71.66 -4.08
C TYR A 1048 -29.13 -73.05 -4.00
N TYR A 1049 -27.83 -73.19 -4.27
CA TYR A 1049 -27.11 -74.44 -4.15
C TYR A 1049 -27.16 -74.97 -2.71
N GLU A 1050 -26.88 -74.12 -1.73
CA GLU A 1050 -26.97 -74.46 -0.30
C GLU A 1050 -28.42 -74.80 0.12
N GLN A 1051 -29.41 -74.15 -0.48
CA GLN A 1051 -30.84 -74.50 -0.31
C GLN A 1051 -31.25 -75.80 -1.04
N GLN A 1052 -30.34 -76.46 -1.76
CA GLN A 1052 -30.61 -77.64 -2.60
C GLN A 1052 -31.60 -77.37 -3.76
N LYS A 1053 -31.75 -76.11 -4.16
CA LYS A 1053 -32.58 -75.68 -5.31
C LYS A 1053 -31.72 -75.64 -6.57
N TYR A 1054 -31.27 -76.81 -7.02
CA TYR A 1054 -30.25 -76.92 -8.07
C TYR A 1054 -30.68 -76.36 -9.43
N ALA A 1055 -31.97 -76.44 -9.78
CA ALA A 1055 -32.48 -75.86 -11.02
C ALA A 1055 -32.37 -74.32 -11.04
N ASP A 1056 -32.69 -73.67 -9.91
CA ASP A 1056 -32.57 -72.22 -9.75
C ASP A 1056 -31.08 -71.81 -9.72
N ALA A 1057 -30.24 -72.55 -8.99
CA ALA A 1057 -28.79 -72.33 -8.97
C ALA A 1057 -28.16 -72.44 -10.37
N MET A 1058 -28.57 -73.43 -11.17
CA MET A 1058 -28.12 -73.60 -12.55
C MET A 1058 -28.51 -72.42 -13.44
N ALA A 1059 -29.73 -71.87 -13.27
CA ALA A 1059 -30.16 -70.70 -14.03
C ALA A 1059 -29.27 -69.48 -13.75
N GLU A 1060 -28.94 -69.23 -12.49
CA GLU A 1060 -28.06 -68.13 -12.07
C GLU A 1060 -26.62 -68.33 -12.55
N TYR A 1061 -26.06 -69.54 -12.43
CA TYR A 1061 -24.72 -69.84 -12.95
C TYR A 1061 -24.64 -69.70 -14.48
N ARG A 1062 -25.71 -70.01 -15.22
CA ARG A 1062 -25.76 -69.75 -16.67
C ARG A 1062 -25.79 -68.25 -16.97
N ALA A 1063 -26.53 -67.46 -16.20
CA ALA A 1063 -26.54 -66.00 -16.35
C ALA A 1063 -25.14 -65.40 -16.09
N ARG A 1064 -24.46 -65.84 -15.02
CA ARG A 1064 -23.05 -65.51 -14.76
C ARG A 1064 -22.16 -65.88 -15.96
N ALA A 1065 -22.22 -67.13 -16.42
CA ALA A 1065 -21.35 -67.64 -17.48
C ALA A 1065 -21.51 -66.84 -18.78
N ALA A 1066 -22.74 -66.53 -19.19
CA ALA A 1066 -23.00 -65.76 -20.40
C ALA A 1066 -22.33 -64.37 -20.38
N ILE A 1067 -22.31 -63.70 -19.22
CA ILE A 1067 -21.65 -62.40 -19.07
C ILE A 1067 -20.13 -62.57 -19.13
N ILE A 1068 -19.58 -63.53 -18.38
CA ILE A 1068 -18.13 -63.77 -18.29
C ILE A 1068 -17.55 -64.23 -19.63
N GLU A 1069 -18.22 -65.13 -20.35
CA GLU A 1069 -17.83 -65.57 -21.70
C GLU A 1069 -17.85 -64.40 -22.68
N GLY A 1070 -18.85 -63.51 -22.58
CA GLY A 1070 -18.89 -62.28 -23.37
C GLY A 1070 -17.68 -61.38 -23.13
N LEU A 1071 -17.26 -61.21 -21.86
CA LEU A 1071 -16.05 -60.46 -21.51
C LEU A 1071 -14.79 -61.15 -22.02
N ALA A 1072 -14.61 -62.43 -21.75
CA ALA A 1072 -13.45 -63.22 -22.16
C ALA A 1072 -13.28 -63.28 -23.69
N ASN A 1073 -14.38 -63.29 -24.46
CA ASN A 1073 -14.36 -63.23 -25.92
C ASN A 1073 -13.99 -61.83 -26.45
N SER A 1074 -14.30 -60.77 -25.69
CA SER A 1074 -13.96 -59.40 -26.07
C SER A 1074 -12.47 -59.07 -25.90
N ASP A 1075 -11.82 -59.72 -24.94
CA ASP A 1075 -10.37 -59.68 -24.76
C ASP A 1075 -9.82 -61.07 -24.39
N PRO A 1076 -9.50 -61.91 -25.39
CA PRO A 1076 -8.96 -63.23 -25.15
C PRO A 1076 -7.58 -63.24 -24.48
N ALA A 1077 -6.88 -62.11 -24.44
CA ALA A 1077 -5.57 -62.00 -23.79
C ALA A 1077 -5.68 -61.71 -22.29
N ASN A 1078 -6.86 -61.32 -21.79
CA ASN A 1078 -7.07 -61.04 -20.37
C ASN A 1078 -7.13 -62.35 -19.55
N PRO A 1079 -6.10 -62.65 -18.73
CA PRO A 1079 -6.02 -63.95 -18.08
C PRO A 1079 -7.02 -64.10 -16.92
N ASP A 1080 -7.43 -62.99 -16.29
CA ASP A 1080 -8.43 -63.03 -15.20
C ASP A 1080 -9.81 -63.42 -15.72
N TRP A 1081 -10.19 -62.94 -16.91
CA TRP A 1081 -11.48 -63.29 -17.52
C TRP A 1081 -11.50 -64.73 -18.00
N GLN A 1082 -10.38 -65.24 -18.51
CA GLN A 1082 -10.24 -66.67 -18.83
C GLN A 1082 -10.36 -67.53 -17.57
N ARG A 1083 -9.74 -67.11 -16.46
CA ARG A 1083 -9.91 -67.79 -15.17
C ARG A 1083 -11.36 -67.77 -14.71
N ASP A 1084 -12.08 -66.66 -14.86
CA ASP A 1084 -13.50 -66.58 -14.51
C ASP A 1084 -14.39 -67.53 -15.33
N VAL A 1085 -14.04 -67.79 -16.61
CA VAL A 1085 -14.70 -68.81 -17.44
C VAL A 1085 -14.46 -70.20 -16.85
N ALA A 1086 -13.23 -70.53 -16.45
CA ALA A 1086 -12.94 -71.80 -15.78
C ALA A 1086 -13.77 -71.96 -14.48
N VAL A 1087 -13.94 -70.87 -13.71
CA VAL A 1087 -14.82 -70.87 -12.53
C VAL A 1087 -16.29 -71.16 -12.90
N SER A 1088 -16.81 -70.66 -14.03
CA SER A 1088 -18.16 -71.02 -14.49
C SER A 1088 -18.30 -72.53 -14.70
N HIS A 1089 -17.30 -73.18 -15.30
CA HIS A 1089 -17.27 -74.63 -15.45
C HIS A 1089 -17.20 -75.36 -14.10
N ALA A 1090 -16.46 -74.84 -13.12
CA ALA A 1090 -16.48 -75.38 -11.76
C ALA A 1090 -17.87 -75.29 -11.12
N LYS A 1091 -18.59 -74.18 -11.30
CA LYS A 1091 -19.96 -74.03 -10.76
C LYS A 1091 -20.95 -74.99 -11.43
N PHE A 1092 -20.85 -75.22 -12.74
CA PHE A 1092 -21.67 -76.21 -13.44
C PHE A 1092 -21.39 -77.64 -12.95
N SER A 1093 -20.12 -77.98 -12.70
CA SER A 1093 -19.79 -79.33 -12.20
C SER A 1093 -20.34 -79.59 -10.80
N LEU A 1094 -20.40 -78.58 -9.93
CA LEU A 1094 -21.04 -78.69 -8.61
C LEU A 1094 -22.52 -79.10 -8.71
N ILE A 1095 -23.26 -78.53 -9.67
CA ILE A 1095 -24.67 -78.86 -9.90
C ILE A 1095 -24.80 -80.29 -10.44
N TYR A 1096 -24.09 -80.64 -11.52
CA TYR A 1096 -24.20 -81.98 -12.08
C TYR A 1096 -23.76 -83.08 -11.10
N ARG A 1097 -22.81 -82.78 -10.21
CA ARG A 1097 -22.45 -83.68 -9.11
C ARG A 1097 -23.63 -83.87 -8.14
N ALA A 1098 -24.29 -82.79 -7.75
CA ALA A 1098 -25.45 -82.85 -6.85
C ALA A 1098 -26.66 -83.55 -7.49
N GLU A 1099 -26.84 -83.43 -8.80
CA GLU A 1099 -27.87 -84.12 -9.59
C GLU A 1099 -27.53 -85.58 -9.92
N SER A 1100 -26.41 -86.12 -9.40
CA SER A 1100 -25.93 -87.48 -9.66
C SER A 1100 -25.63 -87.77 -11.14
N GLU A 1101 -25.15 -86.77 -11.88
CA GLU A 1101 -24.68 -86.87 -13.27
C GLU A 1101 -23.15 -86.69 -13.39
N PRO A 1102 -22.35 -87.64 -12.86
CA PRO A 1102 -20.89 -87.48 -12.74
C PRO A 1102 -20.18 -87.33 -14.09
N SER A 1103 -20.73 -87.90 -15.18
CA SER A 1103 -20.14 -87.76 -16.52
C SER A 1103 -20.15 -86.31 -17.01
N LYS A 1104 -21.25 -85.57 -16.80
CA LYS A 1104 -21.34 -84.15 -17.16
C LYS A 1104 -20.52 -83.28 -16.22
N ALA A 1105 -20.47 -83.62 -14.93
CA ALA A 1105 -19.60 -82.94 -13.97
C ALA A 1105 -18.12 -83.03 -14.37
N ILE A 1106 -17.65 -84.22 -14.77
CA ILE A 1106 -16.29 -84.45 -15.26
C ILE A 1106 -16.01 -83.68 -16.56
N GLU A 1107 -16.98 -83.59 -17.47
CA GLU A 1107 -16.84 -82.81 -18.72
C GLU A 1107 -16.53 -81.34 -18.42
N HIS A 1108 -17.33 -80.70 -17.56
CA HIS A 1108 -17.09 -79.31 -17.18
C HIS A 1108 -15.77 -79.14 -16.40
N LEU A 1109 -15.43 -80.04 -15.47
CA LEU A 1109 -14.15 -79.96 -14.76
C LEU A 1109 -12.95 -80.10 -15.69
N ARG A 1110 -13.02 -80.95 -16.73
CA ARG A 1110 -11.96 -81.07 -17.75
C ARG A 1110 -11.77 -79.79 -18.53
N GLU A 1111 -12.86 -79.11 -18.88
CA GLU A 1111 -12.78 -77.84 -19.59
C GLU A 1111 -12.21 -76.72 -18.72
N GLY A 1112 -12.64 -76.62 -17.45
CA GLY A 1112 -12.03 -75.72 -16.48
C GLY A 1112 -10.53 -76.00 -16.26
N HIS A 1113 -10.15 -77.28 -16.14
CA HIS A 1113 -8.75 -77.71 -16.05
C HIS A 1113 -7.94 -77.30 -17.28
N ARG A 1114 -8.49 -77.47 -18.49
CA ARG A 1114 -7.83 -77.10 -19.75
C ARG A 1114 -7.52 -75.60 -19.76
N ILE A 1115 -8.52 -74.77 -19.48
CA ILE A 1115 -8.37 -73.30 -19.45
C ILE A 1115 -7.32 -72.89 -18.41
N MET A 1116 -7.38 -73.42 -17.19
CA MET A 1116 -6.40 -73.08 -16.14
C MET A 1116 -4.98 -73.57 -16.48
N SER A 1117 -4.84 -74.73 -17.14
CA SER A 1117 -3.53 -75.24 -17.57
C SER A 1117 -2.89 -74.32 -18.61
N GLU A 1118 -3.67 -73.83 -19.58
CA GLU A 1118 -3.21 -72.87 -20.59
C GLU A 1118 -2.79 -71.53 -19.97
N LEU A 1119 -3.47 -71.08 -18.91
CA LEU A 1119 -3.10 -69.87 -18.17
C LEU A 1119 -1.78 -70.05 -17.41
N VAL A 1120 -1.59 -71.18 -16.74
CA VAL A 1120 -0.34 -71.48 -16.01
C VAL A 1120 0.86 -71.62 -16.96
N GLU A 1121 0.67 -72.20 -18.15
CA GLU A 1121 1.75 -72.24 -19.17
C GLU A 1121 2.19 -70.84 -19.62
N LYS A 1122 1.25 -69.90 -19.76
CA LYS A 1122 1.54 -68.51 -20.15
C LYS A 1122 2.10 -67.67 -19.00
N HIS A 1123 1.75 -68.00 -17.76
CA HIS A 1123 2.11 -67.24 -16.56
C HIS A 1123 2.63 -68.17 -15.44
N PRO A 1124 3.83 -68.78 -15.62
CA PRO A 1124 4.33 -69.82 -14.72
C PRO A 1124 4.62 -69.32 -13.29
N ASP A 1125 4.88 -68.02 -13.13
CA ASP A 1125 5.24 -67.41 -11.84
C ASP A 1125 4.06 -67.23 -10.88
N TRP A 1126 2.82 -67.47 -11.33
CA TRP A 1126 1.61 -67.22 -10.56
C TRP A 1126 1.18 -68.47 -9.80
N SER A 1127 1.81 -68.69 -8.64
CA SER A 1127 1.63 -69.89 -7.80
C SER A 1127 0.17 -70.18 -7.42
N VAL A 1128 -0.68 -69.16 -7.31
CA VAL A 1128 -2.11 -69.32 -7.01
C VAL A 1128 -2.83 -70.11 -8.10
N TRP A 1129 -2.48 -69.91 -9.38
CA TRP A 1129 -3.14 -70.60 -10.49
C TRP A 1129 -2.71 -72.06 -10.62
N GLN A 1130 -1.52 -72.40 -10.13
CA GLN A 1130 -1.10 -73.79 -10.01
C GLN A 1130 -2.00 -74.56 -9.03
N ASN A 1131 -2.46 -73.89 -7.96
CA ASN A 1131 -3.43 -74.48 -7.02
C ASN A 1131 -4.79 -74.71 -7.68
N ASP A 1132 -5.25 -73.81 -8.55
CA ASP A 1132 -6.51 -73.99 -9.27
C ASP A 1132 -6.45 -75.18 -10.23
N VAL A 1133 -5.35 -75.34 -10.98
CA VAL A 1133 -5.13 -76.52 -11.85
C VAL A 1133 -5.15 -77.80 -11.03
N ALA A 1134 -4.42 -77.83 -9.90
CA ALA A 1134 -4.40 -78.96 -8.99
C ALA A 1134 -5.78 -79.26 -8.40
N TRP A 1135 -6.56 -78.23 -8.08
CA TRP A 1135 -7.92 -78.36 -7.59
C TRP A 1135 -8.84 -79.04 -8.63
N PHE A 1136 -8.83 -78.57 -9.87
CA PHE A 1136 -9.61 -79.20 -10.94
C PHE A 1136 -9.20 -80.66 -11.16
N ALA A 1137 -7.89 -80.96 -11.16
CA ALA A 1137 -7.39 -82.33 -11.31
C ALA A 1137 -7.88 -83.24 -10.17
N GLY A 1138 -7.79 -82.78 -8.92
CA GLY A 1138 -8.26 -83.51 -7.75
C GLY A 1138 -9.77 -83.77 -7.78
N GLN A 1139 -10.57 -82.78 -8.17
CA GLN A 1139 -12.03 -82.96 -8.31
C GLN A 1139 -12.42 -83.96 -9.42
N ILE A 1140 -11.65 -84.03 -10.51
CA ILE A 1140 -11.86 -85.04 -11.57
C ILE A 1140 -11.56 -86.44 -11.07
N GLU A 1141 -10.50 -86.61 -10.27
CA GLU A 1141 -10.11 -87.90 -9.70
C GLU A 1141 -11.13 -88.39 -8.67
N GLU A 1142 -11.60 -87.49 -7.80
CA GLU A 1142 -12.63 -87.78 -6.80
C GLU A 1142 -13.93 -88.30 -7.42
N LEU A 1143 -14.34 -87.80 -8.59
CA LEU A 1143 -15.57 -88.25 -9.28
C LEU A 1143 -15.40 -89.52 -10.12
N ARG A 1144 -14.16 -89.98 -10.32
CA ARG A 1144 -13.85 -91.25 -11.03
C ARG A 1144 -13.75 -92.45 -10.10
N ASN A 1145 -13.44 -92.19 -8.83
CA ASN A 1145 -13.38 -93.18 -7.76
C ASN A 1145 -14.74 -93.31 -7.08
#